data_AF-A0A495JJZ3-F1
#
_entry.id   AF-A0A495JJZ3-F1
#
_cell.length_a   1.000
_cell.length_b   1.000
_cell.length_c   1.000
_cell.angle_alpha   90.00
_cell.angle_beta   90.00
_cell.angle_gamma   90.00
#
_symmetry.space_group_name_H-M   'P 1'
#
loop_
_entity.id
_entity.type
_entity.pdbx_description
1 polymer ?
#
loop_
_entity_poly.entity_id
_entity_poly.type
_entity_poly.pdbx_seq_one_letter_code
_entity_poly.pdbx_strand_id
1 'polypeptide(L)'
;MSGGTAVVCAACAGLTFTLNPCRCTWGGDRFLIDEQRPGGQPYRDCLLCRGDGTVARPCHQCGQRGERRPQLVLTVVNADTGAVASVNVTAGAVEPRQAADKRWELWLTPLISELAAEVGATALSDISTGWRPLGDEYVALPGEWRPDLPAERRDALVAAALANCSHNPWRVFHGRSVAPPSPDLNGRLAQLCRLADQLFLDLVVEARRPGYGGLTWDIRYETPGGGVPATPRARADDLPAALASMFAPAGMFATAPVAAAFDGFELRGLDAPAHYLRAGAAPPDLPEPVDLDQVERRTIRDCEGWPGAQAIWRDGRWWHTSLRPSRVVETLTKEPTGQVSRRVITELVRAWEPPAPSWLGEPIPYHDCPDCDPDSRLRACHCTLGARPADPSCDACGGAGVRAQHLPCHTCGDSRRVYHGAVVTVTDLADRVIHENWSGQPVDAPLVATQPGGKPVVQLPEQHRLARLTGHFDQRPDVLTELDGGHQFGQDLRDGIVTVHRPGDDPLAEQIARATRGRPGARLLLSARPPAAPPLAELIGIALGLHLAIAITVQNHRLDAGDPLRVHGESWDVEITAADPAAPFTDLPLHRSLPAAVADCVTYLEVALAATVPADPRQPIPVPQTPRPCPVDDPDRLIARLGQHHPGKPITVRFDRTGCTVHLHEYGVTQVLAKAPTLAAAAAVLGLPTRDQQC
;
A
#
# COMPACT_ATOMS: atom_id res chain seq x y z
N MET A 1 27.02 27.22 -16.41
CA MET A 1 27.50 26.11 -15.58
C MET A 1 27.95 26.68 -14.25
N SER A 2 27.03 26.79 -13.29
CA SER A 2 27.31 27.24 -11.93
C SER A 2 27.32 25.99 -11.06
N GLY A 3 28.48 25.60 -10.54
CA GLY A 3 28.59 24.47 -9.61
C GLY A 3 27.68 24.70 -8.41
N GLY A 4 26.90 23.69 -8.02
CA GLY A 4 25.94 23.81 -6.92
C GLY A 4 26.66 24.08 -5.61
N THR A 5 26.48 25.27 -5.04
CA THR A 5 27.04 25.62 -3.74
C THR A 5 26.25 24.87 -2.67
N ALA A 6 26.81 23.77 -2.16
CA ALA A 6 26.22 23.06 -1.02
C ALA A 6 26.28 23.96 0.23
N VAL A 7 25.26 23.89 1.08
CA VAL A 7 25.22 24.59 2.37
C VAL A 7 25.57 23.63 3.50
N VAL A 8 26.23 24.13 4.55
CA VAL A 8 26.48 23.33 5.75
C VAL A 8 25.16 22.89 6.36
N CYS A 9 25.04 21.61 6.69
CA CYS A 9 23.85 21.07 7.33
C CYS A 9 23.69 21.69 8.73
N ALA A 10 22.71 22.58 8.90
CA ALA A 10 22.43 23.22 10.18
C ALA A 10 22.08 22.20 11.29
N ALA A 11 21.47 21.07 10.94
CA ALA A 11 21.06 20.05 11.91
C ALA A 11 22.26 19.35 12.59
N CYS A 12 23.37 19.16 11.88
CA CYS A 12 24.59 18.55 12.44
C CYS A 12 25.79 19.49 12.49
N ALA A 13 25.64 20.76 12.11
CA ALA A 13 26.73 21.72 11.97
C ALA A 13 27.92 21.19 11.14
N GLY A 14 27.66 20.34 10.13
CA GLY A 14 28.70 19.71 9.31
C GLY A 14 29.28 18.41 9.87
N LEU A 15 28.93 18.00 11.09
CA LEU A 15 29.54 16.86 11.79
C LEU A 15 29.09 15.48 11.29
N THR A 16 28.19 15.40 10.31
CA THR A 16 27.58 14.17 9.73
C THR A 16 26.72 13.31 10.68
N PHE A 17 26.77 13.56 11.99
CA PHE A 17 25.90 12.97 13.01
C PHE A 17 25.30 14.05 13.90
N THR A 18 24.19 13.73 14.58
CA THR A 18 23.62 14.59 15.63
C THR A 18 23.65 13.87 16.97
N LEU A 19 23.89 14.63 18.03
CA LEU A 19 23.70 14.16 19.40
C LEU A 19 22.25 14.43 19.78
N ASN A 20 21.44 13.38 19.73
CA ASN A 20 20.04 13.48 20.10
C ASN A 20 19.86 13.02 21.54
N PRO A 21 18.93 13.61 22.30
CA PRO A 21 18.47 13.00 23.55
C PRO A 21 18.12 11.54 23.28
N CYS A 22 18.69 10.64 24.08
CA CYS A 22 18.32 9.24 24.02
C CYS A 22 16.83 9.13 24.33
N ARG A 23 16.11 8.25 23.64
CA ARG A 23 14.67 8.00 23.89
C ARG A 23 14.39 7.70 25.36
N CYS A 24 15.39 7.19 26.11
CA CYS A 24 15.24 6.93 27.53
C CYS A 24 15.00 8.17 28.39
N THR A 25 15.45 9.35 27.94
CA THR A 25 15.21 10.63 28.61
C THR A 25 13.74 11.04 28.58
N TRP A 26 12.96 10.54 27.61
CA TRP A 26 11.51 10.76 27.58
C TRP A 26 10.84 10.03 28.73
N GLY A 27 11.32 8.84 29.09
CA GLY A 27 10.79 8.04 30.19
C GLY A 27 11.32 8.40 31.58
N GLY A 28 12.44 9.12 31.67
CA GLY A 28 13.12 9.35 32.94
C GLY A 28 13.99 8.15 33.37
N ASP A 29 14.54 8.20 34.60
CA ASP A 29 15.18 7.05 35.25
C ASP A 29 14.15 6.04 35.80
N ARG A 30 13.23 5.60 34.94
CA ARG A 30 12.20 4.62 35.27
C ARG A 30 12.27 3.47 34.29
N PHE A 31 12.10 2.25 34.80
CA PHE A 31 11.98 1.06 33.97
C PHE A 31 10.63 1.05 33.21
N LEU A 32 9.52 1.35 33.88
CA LEU A 32 8.18 1.47 33.30
C LEU A 32 7.86 2.94 32.97
N ILE A 33 7.52 3.23 31.71
CA ILE A 33 7.32 4.59 31.22
C ILE A 33 5.92 4.74 30.61
N ASP A 34 5.16 5.76 31.02
CA ASP A 34 3.90 6.10 30.37
C ASP A 34 4.19 6.93 29.11
N GLU A 35 3.45 6.73 28.01
CA GLU A 35 3.65 7.48 26.74
C GLU A 35 3.49 9.01 26.89
N GLN A 36 3.02 9.51 28.03
CA GLN A 36 2.79 10.92 28.28
C GLN A 36 3.60 11.45 29.47
N ARG A 37 4.86 11.85 29.21
CA ARG A 37 5.54 13.07 29.72
C ARG A 37 7.06 12.88 29.61
N PRO A 38 7.82 13.85 29.06
CA PRO A 38 9.27 13.80 29.08
C PRO A 38 9.83 13.91 30.51
N GLY A 39 10.46 12.85 31.01
CA GLY A 39 11.04 12.75 32.36
C GLY A 39 12.38 13.49 32.56
N GLY A 40 13.01 13.96 31.49
CA GLY A 40 14.20 14.82 31.50
C GLY A 40 15.52 14.12 31.90
N GLN A 41 15.49 13.21 32.87
CA GLN A 41 16.66 12.44 33.31
C GLN A 41 16.83 11.14 32.48
N PRO A 42 18.06 10.72 32.16
CA PRO A 42 18.30 9.48 31.44
C PRO A 42 18.08 8.24 32.31
N TYR A 43 17.70 7.13 31.69
CA TYR A 43 17.62 5.84 32.36
C TYR A 43 19.01 5.27 32.59
N ARG A 44 19.34 4.99 33.87
CA ARG A 44 20.68 4.57 34.28
C ARG A 44 21.15 3.30 33.56
N ASP A 45 20.23 2.35 33.35
CA ASP A 45 20.49 1.05 32.74
C ASP A 45 20.14 1.04 31.25
N CYS A 46 20.17 2.21 30.60
CA CYS A 46 19.81 2.30 29.20
C CYS A 46 20.77 1.50 28.32
N LEU A 47 20.24 0.52 27.58
CA LEU A 47 21.03 -0.33 26.68
C LEU A 47 21.60 0.42 25.47
N LEU A 48 21.06 1.60 25.15
CA LEU A 48 21.52 2.44 24.03
C LEU A 48 22.57 3.48 24.45
N CYS A 49 22.28 4.28 25.49
CA CYS A 49 23.18 5.37 25.91
C CYS A 49 23.98 5.06 27.18
N ARG A 50 23.78 3.90 27.81
CA ARG A 50 24.48 3.47 29.04
C ARG A 50 24.43 4.50 30.18
N GLY A 51 23.33 5.24 30.26
CA GLY A 51 23.09 6.27 31.28
C GLY A 51 23.49 7.70 30.87
N ASP A 52 24.18 7.90 29.74
CA ASP A 52 24.64 9.23 29.30
C ASP A 52 23.50 10.17 28.87
N GLY A 53 22.35 9.61 28.48
CA GLY A 53 21.19 10.38 28.06
C GLY A 53 21.26 10.96 26.66
N THR A 54 22.36 10.76 25.94
CA THR A 54 22.51 11.14 24.53
C THR A 54 22.96 9.95 23.70
N VAL A 55 22.52 9.90 22.44
CA VAL A 55 23.03 8.95 21.46
C VAL A 55 23.45 9.71 20.20
N ALA A 56 24.62 9.38 19.67
CA ALA A 56 24.98 9.81 18.33
C ALA A 56 24.11 9.07 17.32
N ARG A 57 23.42 9.80 16.45
CA ARG A 57 22.70 9.23 15.31
C ARG A 57 23.25 9.80 14.02
N PRO A 58 23.32 8.98 12.96
CA PRO A 58 23.48 9.49 11.59
C PRO A 58 22.58 10.69 11.34
N CYS A 59 23.12 11.78 10.80
CA CYS A 59 22.29 12.92 10.46
C CYS A 59 21.43 12.56 9.24
N HIS A 60 20.17 12.17 9.47
CA HIS A 60 19.23 11.83 8.41
C HIS A 60 18.90 13.01 7.50
N GLN A 61 18.97 14.25 8.01
CA GLN A 61 18.71 15.47 7.22
C GLN A 61 19.73 15.70 6.11
N CYS A 62 20.96 15.20 6.24
CA CYS A 62 22.00 15.30 5.21
C CYS A 62 22.54 13.94 4.73
N GLY A 63 21.91 12.83 5.13
CA GLY A 63 22.39 11.48 4.79
C GLY A 63 23.86 11.25 5.19
N GLN A 64 24.30 11.81 6.32
CA GLN A 64 25.70 11.77 6.80
C GLN A 64 26.74 12.49 5.93
N ARG A 65 26.33 13.45 5.10
CA ARG A 65 27.26 14.25 4.27
C ARG A 65 27.81 15.50 4.94
N GLY A 66 27.16 15.98 6.00
CA GLY A 66 27.50 17.26 6.65
C GLY A 66 27.04 18.50 5.87
N GLU A 67 26.56 18.31 4.64
CA GLU A 67 26.15 19.37 3.72
C GLU A 67 24.81 19.03 3.08
N ARG A 68 24.11 20.05 2.57
CA ARG A 68 22.80 19.93 1.94
C ARG A 68 22.73 20.79 0.69
N ARG A 69 21.85 20.38 -0.22
CA ARG A 69 21.61 21.09 -1.48
C ARG A 69 20.56 22.18 -1.28
N PRO A 70 20.87 23.47 -1.55
CA PRO A 70 19.89 24.55 -1.47
C PRO A 70 19.10 24.67 -2.80
N GLN A 71 18.46 23.58 -3.22
CA GLN A 71 17.76 23.49 -4.50
C GLN A 71 16.45 22.73 -4.31
N LEU A 72 15.37 23.27 -4.86
CA LEU A 72 14.09 22.58 -5.00
C LEU A 72 13.71 22.58 -6.48
N VAL A 73 13.37 21.42 -7.04
CA VAL A 73 12.84 21.31 -8.40
C VAL A 73 11.34 21.07 -8.32
N LEU A 74 10.57 21.89 -9.02
CA LEU A 74 9.14 21.69 -9.20
C LEU A 74 8.90 21.25 -10.65
N THR A 75 8.15 20.18 -10.83
CA THR A 75 7.84 19.62 -12.14
C THR A 75 6.35 19.39 -12.27
N VAL A 76 5.76 19.79 -13.40
CA VAL A 76 4.40 19.39 -13.77
C VAL A 76 4.50 18.45 -14.97
N VAL A 77 3.83 17.30 -14.87
CA VAL A 77 3.67 16.35 -15.98
C VAL A 77 2.21 16.29 -16.40
N ASN A 78 1.91 16.46 -17.68
CA ASN A 78 0.57 16.20 -18.21
C ASN A 78 0.49 14.73 -18.64
N ALA A 79 -0.27 13.92 -17.89
CA ALA A 79 -0.39 12.49 -18.19
C ALA A 79 -1.04 12.18 -19.54
N ASP A 80 -1.98 13.02 -20.00
CA ASP A 80 -2.69 12.74 -21.25
C ASP A 80 -1.78 12.94 -22.47
N THR A 81 -0.69 13.71 -22.33
CA THR A 81 0.22 14.03 -23.43
C THR A 81 1.64 13.55 -23.21
N GLY A 82 2.05 13.28 -21.97
CA GLY A 82 3.44 13.05 -21.54
C GLY A 82 4.29 14.32 -21.43
N ALA A 83 3.70 15.52 -21.60
CA ALA A 83 4.45 16.77 -21.60
C ALA A 83 4.95 17.11 -20.19
N VAL A 84 6.19 17.59 -20.10
CA VAL A 84 6.86 17.90 -18.83
C VAL A 84 7.44 19.29 -18.87
N ALA A 85 7.16 20.09 -17.84
CA ALA A 85 7.82 21.36 -17.58
C ALA A 85 8.33 21.39 -16.14
N SER A 86 9.55 21.87 -15.94
CA SER A 86 10.16 21.97 -14.61
C SER A 86 10.88 23.29 -14.38
N VAL A 87 10.81 23.80 -13.16
CA VAL A 87 11.56 24.99 -12.75
C VAL A 87 12.50 24.66 -11.60
N ASN A 88 13.66 25.31 -11.62
CA ASN A 88 14.63 25.25 -10.54
C ASN A 88 14.39 26.41 -9.57
N VAL A 89 14.08 26.11 -8.31
CA VAL A 89 13.90 27.09 -7.25
C VAL A 89 15.19 27.15 -6.41
N THR A 90 15.90 28.26 -6.54
CA THR A 90 17.07 28.63 -5.74
C THR A 90 16.85 29.99 -5.06
N ALA A 91 17.79 30.46 -4.24
CA ALA A 91 17.75 31.83 -3.73
C ALA A 91 17.63 32.84 -4.88
N GLY A 92 16.73 33.82 -4.72
CA GLY A 92 16.39 34.82 -5.73
C GLY A 92 15.41 34.36 -6.83
N ALA A 93 15.01 33.09 -6.90
CA ALA A 93 14.08 32.60 -7.92
C ALA A 93 12.63 33.04 -7.69
N VAL A 94 12.24 33.22 -6.42
CA VAL A 94 10.89 33.63 -6.01
C VAL A 94 11.01 34.74 -4.98
N GLU A 95 10.24 35.82 -5.16
CA GLU A 95 10.17 36.89 -4.16
C GLU A 95 9.41 36.41 -2.91
N PRO A 96 9.99 36.51 -1.71
CA PRO A 96 9.30 36.15 -0.47
C PRO A 96 8.12 37.07 -0.19
N ARG A 97 7.02 36.51 0.32
CA ARG A 97 5.84 37.26 0.76
C ARG A 97 5.52 36.98 2.22
N GLN A 98 4.69 37.83 2.81
CA GLN A 98 4.18 37.63 4.17
C GLN A 98 2.82 36.92 4.13
N ALA A 99 2.71 35.79 4.82
CA ALA A 99 1.48 35.02 4.99
C ALA A 99 0.50 35.67 5.97
N ALA A 100 -0.75 35.19 6.03
CA ALA A 100 -1.78 35.70 6.93
C ALA A 100 -1.40 35.61 8.43
N ASP A 101 -0.57 34.63 8.80
CA ASP A 101 -0.04 34.45 10.15
C ASP A 101 1.23 35.29 10.44
N LYS A 102 1.59 36.20 9.52
CA LYS A 102 2.76 37.10 9.54
C LYS A 102 4.12 36.42 9.33
N ARG A 103 4.18 35.11 9.05
CA ARG A 103 5.44 34.45 8.67
C ARG A 103 5.81 34.79 7.22
N TRP A 104 7.11 34.75 6.92
CA TRP A 104 7.61 34.92 5.56
C TRP A 104 7.72 33.57 4.86
N GLU A 105 7.34 33.52 3.59
CA GLU A 105 7.31 32.29 2.80
C GLU A 105 7.68 32.55 1.34
N LEU A 106 8.17 31.51 0.67
CA LEU A 106 8.19 31.43 -0.79
C LEU A 106 6.87 30.81 -1.23
N TRP A 107 6.04 31.55 -1.96
CA TRP A 107 4.77 31.04 -2.47
C TRP A 107 4.98 30.41 -3.84
N LEU A 108 4.78 29.10 -3.94
CA LEU A 108 5.14 28.28 -5.09
C LEU A 108 3.97 28.00 -6.03
N THR A 109 2.72 28.12 -5.56
CA THR A 109 1.50 27.87 -6.35
C THR A 109 1.48 28.60 -7.70
N PRO A 110 1.88 29.87 -7.83
CA PRO A 110 1.90 30.55 -9.13
C PRO A 110 2.85 29.91 -10.13
N LEU A 111 4.06 29.55 -9.69
CA LEU A 111 5.03 28.85 -10.54
C LEU A 111 4.48 27.49 -11.01
N ILE A 112 3.84 26.74 -10.12
CA ILE A 112 3.23 25.46 -10.47
C ILE A 112 2.11 25.66 -11.51
N SER A 113 1.33 26.73 -11.38
CA SER A 113 0.26 27.07 -12.32
C SER A 113 0.81 27.49 -13.70
N GLU A 114 1.93 28.22 -13.73
CA GLU A 114 2.64 28.56 -14.98
C GLU A 114 3.16 27.31 -15.69
N LEU A 115 3.80 26.39 -14.94
CA LEU A 115 4.25 25.10 -15.48
C LEU A 115 3.08 24.26 -16.01
N ALA A 116 1.94 24.27 -15.32
CA ALA A 116 0.74 23.58 -15.77
C ALA A 116 0.19 24.15 -17.08
N ALA A 117 0.16 25.48 -17.21
CA ALA A 117 -0.21 26.14 -18.46
C ALA A 117 0.74 25.78 -19.61
N GLU A 118 2.05 25.68 -19.35
CA GLU A 118 3.05 25.30 -20.35
C GLU A 118 2.82 23.89 -20.92
N VAL A 119 2.43 22.93 -20.07
CA VAL A 119 2.12 21.55 -20.49
C VAL A 119 0.65 21.33 -20.85
N GLY A 120 -0.18 22.38 -20.84
CA GLY A 120 -1.60 22.30 -21.14
C GLY A 120 -2.43 21.51 -20.11
N ALA A 121 -1.98 21.42 -18.85
CA ALA A 121 -2.72 20.80 -17.77
C ALA A 121 -3.68 21.81 -17.11
N THR A 122 -4.95 21.43 -16.97
CA THR A 122 -6.01 22.27 -16.38
C THR A 122 -6.46 21.79 -14.99
N ALA A 123 -6.15 20.55 -14.64
CA ALA A 123 -6.34 20.00 -13.31
C ALA A 123 -5.05 19.39 -12.80
N LEU A 124 -4.69 19.72 -11.55
CA LEU A 124 -3.44 19.29 -10.92
C LEU A 124 -3.73 18.50 -9.65
N SER A 125 -2.93 17.46 -9.47
CA SER A 125 -2.86 16.66 -8.26
C SER A 125 -1.40 16.42 -7.89
N ASP A 126 -1.08 16.46 -6.60
CA ASP A 126 0.28 16.15 -6.13
C ASP A 126 0.46 14.61 -6.01
N ILE A 127 1.50 14.09 -6.66
CA ILE A 127 1.83 12.65 -6.66
C ILE A 127 2.29 12.20 -5.26
N SER A 128 2.99 13.06 -4.53
CA SER A 128 3.58 12.73 -3.21
C SER A 128 2.57 12.73 -2.06
N THR A 129 1.38 13.31 -2.24
CA THR A 129 0.33 13.35 -1.21
C THR A 129 -0.90 12.52 -1.56
N GLY A 130 -0.74 11.57 -2.48
CA GLY A 130 -1.81 10.64 -2.87
C GLY A 130 -2.88 11.28 -3.75
N TRP A 131 -2.46 12.05 -4.75
CA TRP A 131 -3.31 12.59 -5.80
C TRP A 131 -4.40 13.55 -5.31
N ARG A 132 -4.14 14.27 -4.22
CA ARG A 132 -5.03 15.33 -3.75
C ARG A 132 -4.99 16.53 -4.70
N PRO A 133 -6.12 17.26 -4.88
CA PRO A 133 -6.11 18.52 -5.59
C PRO A 133 -5.03 19.45 -5.02
N LEU A 134 -4.37 20.21 -5.90
CA LEU A 134 -3.34 21.16 -5.49
C LEU A 134 -3.90 22.16 -4.45
N GLY A 135 -3.29 22.18 -3.27
CA GLY A 135 -3.51 23.21 -2.25
C GLY A 135 -2.54 24.39 -2.39
N ASP A 136 -2.46 25.21 -1.34
CA ASP A 136 -1.42 26.24 -1.26
C ASP A 136 -0.05 25.59 -1.02
N GLU A 137 0.85 25.74 -2.00
CA GLU A 137 2.22 25.24 -1.94
C GLU A 137 3.18 26.37 -1.59
N TYR A 138 3.97 26.17 -0.54
CA TYR A 138 4.92 27.17 -0.05
C TYR A 138 6.13 26.55 0.66
N VAL A 139 7.19 27.35 0.81
CA VAL A 139 8.34 27.07 1.67
C VAL A 139 8.43 28.15 2.73
N ALA A 140 8.22 27.77 3.99
CA ALA A 140 8.36 28.69 5.12
C ALA A 140 9.82 29.12 5.28
N LEU A 141 10.06 30.42 5.38
CA LEU A 141 11.38 30.98 5.66
C LEU A 141 11.67 30.99 7.16
N PRO A 142 12.97 30.98 7.56
CA PRO A 142 13.35 31.05 8.96
C PRO A 142 12.86 32.35 9.61
N GLY A 143 12.56 32.30 10.91
CA GLY A 143 12.01 33.44 11.65
C GLY A 143 12.94 34.66 11.67
N GLU A 144 14.23 34.49 11.36
CA GLU A 144 15.24 35.53 11.22
C GLU A 144 15.16 36.30 9.90
N TRP A 145 14.48 35.77 8.87
CA TRP A 145 14.42 36.41 7.56
C TRP A 145 13.63 37.72 7.64
N ARG A 146 14.20 38.82 7.14
CA ARG A 146 13.53 40.12 7.02
C ARG A 146 13.91 40.80 5.70
N PRO A 147 13.03 41.64 5.12
CA PRO A 147 13.28 42.28 3.83
C PRO A 147 14.42 43.31 3.87
N ASP A 148 14.70 43.89 5.03
CA ASP A 148 15.75 44.90 5.27
C ASP A 148 17.15 44.31 5.50
N LEU A 149 17.29 42.98 5.58
CA LEU A 149 18.59 42.34 5.69
C LEU A 149 19.43 42.53 4.40
N PRO A 150 20.77 42.56 4.52
CA PRO A 150 21.67 42.52 3.36
C PRO A 150 21.35 41.35 2.42
N ALA A 151 21.45 41.57 1.10
CA ALA A 151 21.07 40.58 0.08
C ALA A 151 21.71 39.21 0.32
N GLU A 152 23.02 39.18 0.58
CA GLU A 152 23.77 37.95 0.88
C GLU A 152 23.18 37.18 2.08
N ARG A 153 22.74 37.88 3.13
CA ARG A 153 22.14 37.26 4.31
C ARG A 153 20.72 36.75 4.03
N ARG A 154 19.95 37.48 3.21
CA ARG A 154 18.62 37.02 2.75
C ARG A 154 18.74 35.76 1.91
N ASP A 155 19.66 35.75 0.95
CA ASP A 155 19.89 34.61 0.05
C ASP A 155 20.37 33.38 0.81
N ALA A 156 21.26 33.56 1.80
CA ALA A 156 21.71 32.46 2.67
C ALA A 156 20.57 31.84 3.49
N LEU A 157 19.63 32.65 4.00
CA LEU A 157 18.46 32.16 4.74
C LEU A 157 17.46 31.44 3.83
N VAL A 158 17.26 31.94 2.60
CA VAL A 158 16.46 31.25 1.58
C VAL A 158 17.10 29.91 1.18
N ALA A 159 18.41 29.90 0.93
CA ALA A 159 19.17 28.69 0.64
C ALA A 159 19.06 27.65 1.77
N ALA A 160 19.11 28.08 3.03
CA ALA A 160 18.91 27.21 4.18
C ALA A 160 17.48 26.63 4.26
N ALA A 161 16.46 27.44 3.94
CA ALA A 161 15.07 26.98 3.88
C ALA A 161 14.86 25.93 2.79
N LEU A 162 15.38 26.17 1.58
CA LEU A 162 15.33 25.22 0.47
C LEU A 162 16.10 23.93 0.80
N ALA A 163 17.27 24.06 1.44
CA ALA A 163 18.02 22.90 1.91
C ALA A 163 17.24 22.07 2.95
N ASN A 164 16.33 22.68 3.72
CA ASN A 164 15.44 21.97 4.64
C ASN A 164 14.38 21.13 3.93
N CYS A 165 14.13 21.31 2.63
CA CYS A 165 13.24 20.47 1.83
C CYS A 165 13.90 19.16 1.35
N SER A 166 15.06 18.77 1.88
CA SER A 166 15.88 17.66 1.35
C SER A 166 15.22 16.28 1.37
N HIS A 167 14.12 16.09 2.10
CA HIS A 167 13.34 14.84 2.11
C HIS A 167 12.51 14.69 0.83
N ASN A 168 12.16 15.80 0.20
CA ASN A 168 11.46 15.85 -1.09
C ASN A 168 11.95 17.08 -1.89
N PRO A 169 13.21 17.04 -2.39
CA PRO A 169 13.82 18.17 -3.09
C PRO A 169 13.44 18.22 -4.58
N TRP A 170 12.69 17.24 -5.06
CA TRP A 170 12.10 17.22 -6.40
C TRP A 170 10.62 16.84 -6.29
N ARG A 171 9.74 17.84 -6.40
CA ARG A 171 8.29 17.66 -6.32
C ARG A 171 7.72 17.54 -7.73
N VAL A 172 6.97 16.46 -7.95
CA VAL A 172 6.32 16.18 -9.24
C VAL A 172 4.81 16.25 -9.05
N PHE A 173 4.18 17.15 -9.80
CA PHE A 173 2.74 17.33 -9.85
C PHE A 173 2.21 16.67 -11.11
N HIS A 174 1.16 15.89 -10.95
CA HIS A 174 0.46 15.27 -12.05
C HIS A 174 -0.68 16.17 -12.53
N GLY A 175 -0.71 16.41 -13.83
CA GLY A 175 -1.69 17.22 -14.53
C GLY A 175 -2.50 16.41 -15.53
N ARG A 176 -3.77 16.81 -15.73
CA ARG A 176 -4.60 16.36 -16.85
C ARG A 176 -5.05 17.56 -17.68
N SER A 177 -5.21 17.34 -18.98
CA SER A 177 -5.68 18.33 -19.95
C SER A 177 -7.13 18.72 -19.73
N VAL A 178 -7.92 17.80 -19.19
CA VAL A 178 -9.33 18.00 -18.84
C VAL A 178 -9.53 17.67 -17.37
N ALA A 179 -10.14 18.60 -16.63
CA ALA A 179 -10.51 18.36 -15.25
C ALA A 179 -11.53 17.21 -15.16
N PRO A 180 -11.35 16.26 -14.23
CA PRO A 180 -12.37 15.25 -14.00
C PRO A 180 -13.67 15.93 -13.51
N PRO A 181 -14.85 15.37 -13.85
CA PRO A 181 -16.11 15.90 -13.35
C PRO A 181 -16.14 15.84 -11.82
N SER A 182 -16.80 16.81 -11.18
CA SER A 182 -17.00 16.80 -9.74
C SER A 182 -17.66 15.49 -9.30
N PRO A 183 -17.18 14.84 -8.23
CA PRO A 183 -17.69 13.55 -7.80
C PRO A 183 -19.13 13.66 -7.28
N ASP A 184 -20.01 12.75 -7.73
CA ASP A 184 -21.34 12.56 -7.13
C ASP A 184 -21.22 11.80 -5.81
N LEU A 185 -21.11 12.54 -4.71
CA LEU A 185 -20.91 11.96 -3.37
C LEU A 185 -22.12 11.14 -2.89
N ASN A 186 -23.36 11.58 -3.19
CA ASN A 186 -24.56 10.84 -2.83
C ASN A 186 -24.66 9.53 -3.64
N GLY A 187 -24.40 9.61 -4.94
CA GLY A 187 -24.33 8.42 -5.81
C GLY A 187 -23.26 7.43 -5.34
N ARG A 188 -22.12 7.93 -4.85
CA ARG A 188 -21.05 7.08 -4.28
C ARG A 188 -21.45 6.43 -2.97
N LEU A 189 -22.02 7.17 -2.03
CA LEU A 189 -22.51 6.56 -0.78
C LEU A 189 -23.57 5.50 -1.09
N ALA A 190 -24.49 5.78 -2.02
CA ALA A 190 -25.50 4.82 -2.46
C ALA A 190 -24.87 3.58 -3.13
N GLN A 191 -23.79 3.75 -3.90
CA GLN A 191 -23.04 2.62 -4.45
C GLN A 191 -22.41 1.76 -3.34
N LEU A 192 -21.80 2.39 -2.33
CA LEU A 192 -21.19 1.67 -1.21
C LEU A 192 -22.23 0.89 -0.40
N CYS A 193 -23.41 1.47 -0.16
CA CYS A 193 -24.53 0.80 0.50
C CYS A 193 -25.02 -0.41 -0.31
N ARG A 194 -25.24 -0.25 -1.62
CA ARG A 194 -25.63 -1.36 -2.50
C ARG A 194 -24.58 -2.47 -2.49
N LEU A 195 -23.31 -2.12 -2.56
CA LEU A 195 -22.23 -3.10 -2.50
C LEU A 195 -22.16 -3.79 -1.13
N ALA A 196 -22.48 -3.11 -0.02
CA ALA A 196 -22.60 -3.73 1.30
C ALA A 196 -23.67 -4.83 1.31
N ASP A 197 -24.85 -4.51 0.77
CA ASP A 197 -25.97 -5.45 0.68
C ASP A 197 -25.65 -6.64 -0.24
N GLN A 198 -24.96 -6.39 -1.36
CA GLN A 198 -24.51 -7.45 -2.27
C GLN A 198 -23.41 -8.31 -1.67
N LEU A 199 -22.48 -7.73 -0.91
CA LEU A 199 -21.39 -8.48 -0.27
C LEU A 199 -21.82 -9.16 1.04
N PHE A 200 -23.01 -8.87 1.55
CA PHE A 200 -23.46 -9.28 2.88
C PHE A 200 -22.45 -8.84 3.95
N LEU A 201 -22.14 -7.54 3.97
CA LEU A 201 -21.27 -6.89 4.95
C LEU A 201 -21.95 -5.66 5.53
N ASP A 202 -21.45 -5.18 6.66
CA ASP A 202 -21.84 -3.86 7.14
C ASP A 202 -21.01 -2.79 6.44
N LEU A 203 -21.64 -1.71 5.99
CA LEU A 203 -20.95 -0.46 5.71
C LEU A 203 -21.07 0.44 6.94
N VAL A 204 -19.93 0.79 7.53
CA VAL A 204 -19.85 1.59 8.74
C VAL A 204 -19.32 2.98 8.38
N VAL A 205 -20.10 4.00 8.71
CA VAL A 205 -19.69 5.41 8.76
C VAL A 205 -19.45 5.76 10.22
N GLU A 206 -18.23 6.17 10.56
CA GLU A 206 -17.84 6.43 11.94
C GLU A 206 -17.35 7.86 12.11
N ALA A 207 -17.84 8.52 13.16
CA ALA A 207 -17.31 9.80 13.62
C ALA A 207 -16.70 9.62 15.01
N ARG A 208 -15.47 10.09 15.21
CA ARG A 208 -14.80 10.06 16.52
C ARG A 208 -14.28 11.44 16.91
N ARG A 209 -14.26 11.69 18.21
CA ARG A 209 -13.55 12.84 18.79
C ARG A 209 -12.13 12.39 19.14
N PRO A 210 -11.09 12.84 18.40
CA PRO A 210 -9.73 12.71 18.86
C PRO A 210 -9.56 13.47 20.19
N GLY A 211 -8.58 13.09 21.00
CA GLY A 211 -8.30 13.76 22.28
C GLY A 211 -8.02 15.27 22.15
N TYR A 212 -7.69 15.75 20.95
CA TYR A 212 -7.54 17.17 20.58
C TYR A 212 -8.10 17.39 19.16
N GLY A 213 -8.95 18.40 18.95
CA GLY A 213 -9.48 18.79 17.63
C GLY A 213 -10.99 18.58 17.42
N GLY A 214 -11.44 18.74 16.17
CA GLY A 214 -12.82 18.47 15.72
C GLY A 214 -13.09 16.98 15.51
N LEU A 215 -14.28 16.63 15.01
CA LEU A 215 -14.60 15.24 14.66
C LEU A 215 -13.73 14.75 13.50
N THR A 216 -13.35 13.48 13.56
CA THR A 216 -12.70 12.76 12.46
C THR A 216 -13.64 11.70 11.91
N TRP A 217 -13.72 11.58 10.59
CA TRP A 217 -14.65 10.69 9.89
C TRP A 217 -13.96 9.55 9.17
N ASP A 218 -14.56 8.36 9.23
CA ASP A 218 -14.11 7.13 8.55
C ASP A 218 -15.30 6.40 7.90
N ILE A 219 -15.04 5.70 6.78
CA ILE A 219 -16.04 4.88 6.08
C ILE A 219 -15.37 3.57 5.69
N ARG A 220 -15.97 2.44 6.06
CA ARG A 220 -15.36 1.12 5.86
C ARG A 220 -16.38 -0.01 5.85
N TYR A 221 -15.98 -1.14 5.27
CA TYR A 221 -16.71 -2.39 5.43
C TYR A 221 -16.29 -3.13 6.70
N GLU A 222 -17.24 -3.84 7.32
CA GLU A 222 -17.01 -4.72 8.47
C GLU A 222 -17.81 -6.03 8.34
N THR A 223 -17.28 -7.11 8.90
CA THR A 223 -18.07 -8.33 9.14
C THR A 223 -19.04 -8.06 10.30
N PRO A 224 -20.34 -8.40 10.18
CA PRO A 224 -21.27 -8.22 11.29
C PRO A 224 -20.81 -8.89 12.58
N GLY A 225 -20.91 -8.16 13.68
CA GLY A 225 -20.37 -8.58 14.99
C GLY A 225 -18.87 -8.31 15.17
N GLY A 226 -18.21 -7.68 14.20
CA GLY A 226 -16.85 -7.15 14.36
C GLY A 226 -16.78 -6.05 15.42
N GLY A 227 -15.67 -5.99 16.16
CA GLY A 227 -15.46 -5.01 17.21
C GLY A 227 -15.16 -3.60 16.66
N VAL A 228 -15.43 -2.58 17.49
CA VAL A 228 -15.05 -1.19 17.16
C VAL A 228 -13.52 -1.08 17.21
N PRO A 229 -12.85 -0.59 16.15
CA PRO A 229 -11.39 -0.55 16.11
C PRO A 229 -10.81 0.32 17.22
N ALA A 230 -9.77 -0.15 17.92
CA ALA A 230 -9.16 0.61 19.01
C ALA A 230 -8.52 1.92 18.53
N THR A 231 -7.94 1.92 17.33
CA THR A 231 -7.32 3.09 16.69
C THR A 231 -8.14 3.56 15.50
N PRO A 232 -8.54 4.85 15.44
CA PRO A 232 -9.20 5.40 14.26
C PRO A 232 -8.25 5.38 13.05
N ARG A 233 -8.78 5.01 11.88
CA ARG A 233 -8.03 4.95 10.62
C ARG A 233 -7.95 6.31 9.94
N ALA A 234 -9.05 7.05 9.91
CA ALA A 234 -9.19 8.23 9.06
C ALA A 234 -9.04 9.56 9.81
N ARG A 235 -8.45 10.53 9.09
CA ARG A 235 -8.24 11.93 9.50
C ARG A 235 -8.97 12.90 8.55
N ALA A 236 -10.15 12.51 8.06
CA ALA A 236 -10.99 13.43 7.30
C ALA A 236 -11.74 14.33 8.27
N ASP A 237 -11.81 15.63 7.95
CA ASP A 237 -12.43 16.64 8.80
C ASP A 237 -13.97 16.59 8.77
N ASP A 238 -14.55 16.04 7.69
CA ASP A 238 -15.98 15.86 7.48
C ASP A 238 -16.30 14.60 6.64
N LEU A 239 -17.59 14.24 6.58
CA LEU A 239 -18.04 13.05 5.85
C LEU A 239 -17.89 13.19 4.32
N PRO A 240 -18.21 14.35 3.70
CA PRO A 240 -17.93 14.59 2.28
C PRO A 240 -16.45 14.38 1.90
N ALA A 241 -15.50 14.85 2.71
CA ALA A 241 -14.07 14.66 2.49
C ALA A 241 -13.65 13.19 2.63
N ALA A 242 -14.23 12.46 3.59
CA ALA A 242 -14.03 11.02 3.72
C ALA A 242 -14.49 10.29 2.44
N LEU A 243 -15.68 10.60 1.92
CA LEU A 243 -16.15 10.03 0.65
C LEU A 243 -15.32 10.48 -0.56
N ALA A 244 -14.94 11.75 -0.63
CA ALA A 244 -14.14 12.29 -1.73
C ALA A 244 -12.78 11.58 -1.86
N SER A 245 -12.21 11.17 -0.72
CA SER A 245 -10.97 10.37 -0.72
C SER A 245 -11.14 9.01 -1.42
N MET A 246 -12.35 8.45 -1.47
CA MET A 246 -12.70 7.22 -2.19
C MET A 246 -12.96 7.43 -3.68
N PHE A 247 -12.60 8.59 -4.24
CA PHE A 247 -12.57 8.83 -5.69
C PHE A 247 -11.16 9.03 -6.23
N ALA A 248 -10.19 9.35 -5.37
CA ALA A 248 -8.83 9.61 -5.81
C ALA A 248 -8.20 8.30 -6.34
N PRO A 249 -7.52 8.34 -7.51
CA PRO A 249 -6.64 7.26 -7.89
C PRO A 249 -5.56 7.11 -6.80
N ALA A 250 -5.30 5.87 -6.42
CA ALA A 250 -4.61 5.59 -5.18
C ALA A 250 -3.15 6.07 -5.17
N GLY A 251 -2.73 6.72 -4.07
CA GLY A 251 -1.33 6.84 -3.69
C GLY A 251 -0.95 5.78 -2.66
N MET A 252 0.34 5.42 -2.61
CA MET A 252 1.09 4.55 -1.68
C MET A 252 0.50 3.18 -1.24
N PHE A 253 -0.81 2.95 -1.35
CA PHE A 253 -1.51 1.70 -1.09
C PHE A 253 -2.62 1.57 -2.14
N ALA A 254 -2.26 1.07 -3.34
CA ALA A 254 -3.14 1.06 -4.50
C ALA A 254 -4.29 0.05 -4.44
N THR A 255 -5.32 0.38 -3.67
CA THR A 255 -6.65 -0.18 -3.84
C THR A 255 -7.48 0.69 -4.78
N ALA A 256 -8.30 0.06 -5.64
CA ALA A 256 -9.32 0.78 -6.39
C ALA A 256 -10.15 1.70 -5.44
N PRO A 257 -10.72 2.82 -5.90
CA PRO A 257 -11.28 3.83 -5.00
C PRO A 257 -12.36 3.30 -4.03
N VAL A 258 -13.14 2.29 -4.45
CA VAL A 258 -14.09 1.55 -3.59
C VAL A 258 -13.39 0.53 -2.69
N ALA A 259 -12.34 -0.14 -3.17
CA ALA A 259 -11.56 -1.09 -2.39
C ALA A 259 -10.84 -0.44 -1.19
N ALA A 260 -10.62 0.89 -1.21
CA ALA A 260 -10.08 1.62 -0.06
C ALA A 260 -10.92 1.46 1.22
N ALA A 261 -12.24 1.23 1.09
CA ALA A 261 -13.13 0.93 2.22
C ALA A 261 -12.85 -0.44 2.89
N PHE A 262 -12.08 -1.31 2.23
CA PHE A 262 -11.62 -2.59 2.77
C PHE A 262 -10.26 -2.52 3.45
N ASP A 263 -9.46 -1.45 3.30
CA ASP A 263 -8.11 -1.46 3.88
C ASP A 263 -8.14 -1.68 5.41
N GLY A 264 -7.40 -2.69 5.86
CA GLY A 264 -7.34 -3.20 7.24
C GLY A 264 -8.57 -3.98 7.70
N PHE A 265 -9.44 -4.40 6.78
CA PHE A 265 -10.63 -5.22 7.04
C PHE A 265 -10.26 -6.50 7.80
N GLU A 266 -9.17 -7.17 7.39
CA GLU A 266 -8.72 -8.40 8.02
C GLU A 266 -8.34 -8.18 9.49
N LEU A 267 -7.43 -7.24 9.74
CA LEU A 267 -6.91 -6.95 11.08
C LEU A 267 -8.00 -6.53 12.07
N ARG A 268 -9.03 -5.81 11.62
CA ARG A 268 -10.14 -5.36 12.47
C ARG A 268 -11.14 -6.46 12.81
N GLY A 269 -11.34 -7.40 11.90
CA GLY A 269 -12.36 -8.42 12.00
C GLY A 269 -11.85 -9.77 12.52
N LEU A 270 -10.59 -9.89 12.97
CA LEU A 270 -9.99 -11.16 13.39
C LEU A 270 -10.86 -11.95 14.39
N ASP A 271 -11.53 -11.26 15.30
CA ASP A 271 -12.38 -11.87 16.32
C ASP A 271 -13.84 -12.08 15.87
N ALA A 272 -14.23 -11.57 14.70
CA ALA A 272 -15.61 -11.60 14.21
C ALA A 272 -16.14 -13.04 14.10
N PRO A 273 -17.43 -13.27 14.45
CA PRO A 273 -18.02 -14.59 14.37
C PRO A 273 -18.09 -15.06 12.91
N ALA A 274 -17.79 -16.34 12.69
CA ALA A 274 -17.81 -16.96 11.37
C ALA A 274 -19.14 -17.70 11.14
N HIS A 275 -19.83 -17.34 10.06
CA HIS A 275 -21.10 -17.93 9.67
C HIS A 275 -21.12 -18.18 8.17
N TYR A 276 -21.76 -19.27 7.75
CA TYR A 276 -22.13 -19.46 6.36
C TYR A 276 -23.19 -18.44 5.95
N LEU A 277 -23.30 -18.16 4.66
CA LEU A 277 -24.46 -17.45 4.13
C LEU A 277 -25.66 -18.40 4.04
N ARG A 278 -26.86 -17.91 4.37
CA ARG A 278 -28.08 -18.69 4.18
C ARG A 278 -28.27 -19.03 2.71
N ALA A 279 -28.70 -20.26 2.42
CA ALA A 279 -29.04 -20.66 1.06
C ALA A 279 -30.13 -19.73 0.49
N GLY A 280 -29.89 -19.17 -0.70
CA GLY A 280 -30.81 -18.21 -1.33
C GLY A 280 -30.81 -16.81 -0.71
N ALA A 281 -29.81 -16.46 0.12
CA ALA A 281 -29.62 -15.08 0.56
C ALA A 281 -29.54 -14.15 -0.67
N ALA A 282 -30.28 -13.05 -0.61
CA ALA A 282 -30.35 -12.05 -1.65
C ALA A 282 -30.29 -10.65 -1.01
N PRO A 283 -29.82 -9.63 -1.76
CA PRO A 283 -29.93 -8.24 -1.33
C PRO A 283 -31.40 -7.88 -1.04
N PRO A 284 -31.65 -6.85 -0.21
CA PRO A 284 -33.00 -6.41 0.10
C PRO A 284 -33.70 -5.82 -1.14
N ASP A 285 -34.97 -6.18 -1.35
CA ASP A 285 -35.74 -5.72 -2.53
C ASP A 285 -36.01 -4.21 -2.53
N LEU A 286 -36.14 -3.60 -1.35
CA LEU A 286 -36.49 -2.19 -1.16
C LEU A 286 -35.60 -1.56 -0.07
N PRO A 287 -34.36 -1.16 -0.40
CA PRO A 287 -33.48 -0.45 0.52
C PRO A 287 -34.00 0.97 0.82
N GLU A 288 -33.65 1.50 2.00
CA GLU A 288 -33.91 2.88 2.40
C GLU A 288 -33.20 3.88 1.44
N PRO A 289 -33.78 5.06 1.16
CA PRO A 289 -33.07 6.09 0.41
C PRO A 289 -31.78 6.52 1.11
N VAL A 290 -30.71 6.71 0.34
CA VAL A 290 -29.41 7.15 0.84
C VAL A 290 -29.27 8.66 0.67
N ASP A 291 -29.08 9.37 1.78
CA ASP A 291 -28.88 10.83 1.85
C ASP A 291 -27.67 11.11 2.75
N LEU A 292 -26.59 11.61 2.12
CA LEU A 292 -25.33 11.94 2.78
C LEU A 292 -25.51 12.92 3.94
N ASP A 293 -26.26 14.01 3.71
CA ASP A 293 -26.45 15.07 4.69
C ASP A 293 -27.27 14.57 5.88
N GLN A 294 -28.19 13.63 5.65
CA GLN A 294 -28.95 13.01 6.71
C GLN A 294 -28.08 12.09 7.57
N VAL A 295 -27.25 11.26 6.95
CA VAL A 295 -26.32 10.36 7.66
C VAL A 295 -25.33 11.15 8.49
N GLU A 296 -24.74 12.21 7.92
CA GLU A 296 -23.80 13.09 8.62
C GLU A 296 -24.45 13.73 9.86
N ARG A 297 -25.58 14.42 9.68
CA ARG A 297 -26.26 15.14 10.77
C ARG A 297 -26.70 14.22 11.90
N ARG A 298 -27.20 13.02 11.58
CA ARG A 298 -27.60 12.04 12.61
C ARG A 298 -26.39 11.52 13.37
N THR A 299 -25.32 11.16 12.67
CA THR A 299 -24.08 10.65 13.30
C THR A 299 -23.45 11.69 14.23
N ILE A 300 -23.43 12.97 13.83
CA ILE A 300 -22.97 14.07 14.70
C ILE A 300 -23.82 14.16 15.97
N ARG A 301 -25.15 14.06 15.84
CA ARG A 301 -26.07 14.08 16.99
C ARG A 301 -25.80 12.90 17.94
N ASP A 302 -25.57 11.71 17.40
CA ASP A 302 -25.28 10.51 18.21
C ASP A 302 -23.92 10.59 18.92
N CYS A 303 -23.01 11.47 18.44
CA CYS A 303 -21.74 11.79 19.10
C CYS A 303 -21.89 12.81 20.24
N GLU A 304 -23.05 13.42 20.47
CA GLU A 304 -23.23 14.41 21.54
C GLU A 304 -23.07 13.75 22.91
N GLY A 305 -22.03 14.15 23.64
CA GLY A 305 -21.71 13.59 24.97
C GLY A 305 -20.93 12.26 24.96
N TRP A 306 -20.55 11.75 23.78
CA TRP A 306 -19.84 10.47 23.64
C TRP A 306 -18.50 10.62 22.89
N PRO A 307 -17.53 9.72 23.09
CA PRO A 307 -16.28 9.69 22.33
C PRO A 307 -16.44 9.56 20.80
N GLY A 308 -17.59 9.08 20.33
CA GLY A 308 -17.90 8.94 18.91
C GLY A 308 -19.26 8.27 18.68
N ALA A 309 -19.59 8.02 17.42
CA ALA A 309 -20.77 7.28 16.99
C ALA A 309 -20.53 6.59 15.65
N GLN A 310 -21.41 5.64 15.33
CA GLN A 310 -21.42 4.93 14.06
C GLN A 310 -22.84 4.94 13.46
N ALA A 311 -22.91 5.19 12.16
CA ALA A 311 -24.04 4.81 11.31
C ALA A 311 -23.65 3.55 10.53
N ILE A 312 -24.47 2.51 10.64
CA ILE A 312 -24.20 1.16 10.12
C ILE A 312 -25.29 0.83 9.12
N TRP A 313 -24.94 0.65 7.86
CA TRP A 313 -25.85 0.15 6.85
C TRP A 313 -25.85 -1.38 6.88
N ARG A 314 -27.03 -1.96 7.16
CA ARG A 314 -27.25 -3.41 7.21
C ARG A 314 -28.67 -3.73 6.78
N ASP A 315 -28.83 -4.76 5.93
CA ASP A 315 -30.12 -5.21 5.40
C ASP A 315 -30.92 -4.05 4.77
N GLY A 316 -30.22 -3.20 4.00
CA GLY A 316 -30.84 -2.09 3.28
C GLY A 316 -31.30 -0.91 4.14
N ARG A 317 -30.79 -0.75 5.37
CA ARG A 317 -31.23 0.29 6.32
C ARG A 317 -30.08 0.84 7.17
N TRP A 318 -30.21 2.10 7.59
CA TRP A 318 -29.26 2.73 8.53
C TRP A 318 -29.60 2.47 10.00
N TRP A 319 -28.62 1.99 10.75
CA TRP A 319 -28.67 1.81 12.20
C TRP A 319 -27.67 2.74 12.88
N HIS A 320 -28.09 3.45 13.93
CA HIS A 320 -27.32 4.55 14.52
C HIS A 320 -26.96 4.26 15.99
N THR A 321 -25.69 4.24 16.35
CA THR A 321 -25.25 3.86 17.71
C THR A 321 -24.10 4.75 18.20
N SER A 322 -24.17 5.20 19.45
CA SER A 322 -23.07 5.92 20.09
C SER A 322 -21.97 4.96 20.53
N LEU A 323 -20.73 5.42 20.52
CA LEU A 323 -19.57 4.66 21.01
C LEU A 323 -19.31 4.97 22.48
N ARG A 324 -19.22 3.93 23.31
CA ARG A 324 -19.02 4.04 24.77
C ARG A 324 -17.67 3.47 25.18
N PRO A 325 -16.98 4.08 26.16
CA PRO A 325 -15.85 3.43 26.83
C PRO A 325 -16.25 2.07 27.41
N SER A 326 -15.45 1.04 27.17
CA SER A 326 -15.65 -0.30 27.72
C SER A 326 -14.58 -0.66 28.74
N ARG A 327 -13.44 -1.15 28.29
CA ARG A 327 -12.29 -1.51 29.13
C ARG A 327 -11.09 -0.65 28.78
N VAL A 328 -10.22 -0.50 29.76
CA VAL A 328 -8.92 0.12 29.59
C VAL A 328 -7.91 -1.00 29.37
N VAL A 329 -7.35 -1.06 28.16
CA VAL A 329 -6.32 -2.03 27.81
C VAL A 329 -4.96 -1.39 27.98
N GLU A 330 -4.13 -2.08 28.74
CA GLU A 330 -2.73 -1.73 28.93
C GLU A 330 -1.87 -2.63 28.03
N THR A 331 -1.12 -2.00 27.13
CA THR A 331 -0.10 -2.67 26.32
C THR A 331 1.28 -2.28 26.83
N LEU A 332 2.06 -3.28 27.23
CA LEU A 332 3.46 -3.13 27.63
C LEU A 332 4.36 -3.51 26.46
N THR A 333 5.21 -2.60 26.02
CA THR A 333 6.16 -2.83 24.92
C THR A 333 7.58 -2.64 25.43
N LYS A 334 8.44 -3.64 25.24
CA LYS A 334 9.86 -3.50 25.52
C LYS A 334 10.50 -2.56 24.49
N GLU A 335 11.09 -1.49 24.97
CA GLU A 335 11.80 -0.52 24.15
C GLU A 335 13.26 -0.96 23.92
N PRO A 336 13.88 -0.58 22.79
CA PRO A 336 15.31 -0.82 22.56
C PRO A 336 16.23 -0.21 23.65
N THR A 337 15.74 0.77 24.40
CA THR A 337 16.45 1.37 25.55
C THR A 337 16.56 0.44 26.76
N GLY A 338 15.82 -0.69 26.78
CA GLY A 338 15.70 -1.56 27.95
C GLY A 338 14.54 -1.18 28.88
N GLN A 339 13.88 -0.04 28.65
CA GLN A 339 12.65 0.35 29.36
C GLN A 339 11.43 -0.38 28.78
N VAL A 340 10.32 -0.31 29.48
CA VAL A 340 9.02 -0.84 29.06
C VAL A 340 8.05 0.32 28.92
N SER A 341 7.57 0.58 27.70
CA SER A 341 6.54 1.57 27.44
C SER A 341 5.17 0.99 27.74
N ARG A 342 4.40 1.75 28.51
CA ARG A 342 3.03 1.48 28.90
C ARG A 342 2.11 2.37 28.07
N ARG A 343 1.34 1.73 27.19
CA ARG A 343 0.30 2.37 26.41
C ARG A 343 -1.06 1.96 26.95
N VAL A 344 -1.82 2.93 27.43
CA VAL A 344 -3.15 2.73 27.99
C VAL A 344 -4.17 3.22 26.96
N ILE A 345 -4.97 2.31 26.42
CA ILE A 345 -6.01 2.60 25.43
C ILE A 345 -7.37 2.27 26.03
N THR A 346 -8.28 3.22 26.01
CA THR A 346 -9.69 2.95 26.32
C THR A 346 -10.35 2.37 25.08
N GLU A 347 -10.71 1.10 25.12
CA GLU A 347 -11.50 0.49 24.05
C GLU A 347 -12.91 1.09 24.03
N LEU A 348 -13.42 1.26 22.82
CA LEU A 348 -14.78 1.70 22.58
C LEU A 348 -15.64 0.49 22.18
N VAL A 349 -16.91 0.50 22.57
CA VAL A 349 -17.92 -0.47 22.13
C VAL A 349 -19.17 0.26 21.69
N ARG A 350 -19.97 -0.37 20.83
CA ARG A 350 -21.28 0.17 20.45
C ARG A 350 -22.21 0.15 21.67
N ALA A 351 -23.03 1.19 21.84
CA ALA A 351 -24.04 1.25 22.90
C ALA A 351 -25.06 0.10 22.79
N TRP A 352 -25.35 -0.31 21.56
CA TRP A 352 -26.12 -1.49 21.19
C TRP A 352 -25.67 -1.94 19.80
N GLU A 353 -25.81 -3.25 19.53
CA GLU A 353 -25.52 -3.86 18.23
C GLU A 353 -26.78 -3.91 17.36
N PRO A 354 -26.69 -3.61 16.05
CA PRO A 354 -27.82 -3.80 15.15
C PRO A 354 -28.30 -5.25 15.16
N PRO A 355 -29.59 -5.49 14.82
CA PRO A 355 -30.14 -6.85 14.76
C PRO A 355 -29.30 -7.80 13.91
N ALA A 356 -29.33 -9.09 14.26
CA ALA A 356 -28.62 -10.11 13.50
C ALA A 356 -29.05 -10.05 12.02
N PRO A 357 -28.09 -10.08 11.07
CA PRO A 357 -28.40 -9.93 9.66
C PRO A 357 -29.33 -11.03 9.15
N SER A 358 -30.24 -10.65 8.25
CA SER A 358 -31.25 -11.55 7.69
C SER A 358 -30.66 -12.74 6.91
N TRP A 359 -29.47 -12.56 6.33
CA TRP A 359 -28.74 -13.51 5.49
C TRP A 359 -27.77 -14.42 6.27
N LEU A 360 -27.66 -14.25 7.59
CA LEU A 360 -26.80 -15.06 8.44
C LEU A 360 -27.29 -16.51 8.49
N GLY A 361 -26.40 -17.45 8.16
CA GLY A 361 -26.62 -18.90 8.24
C GLY A 361 -25.98 -19.53 9.48
N GLU A 362 -25.76 -20.84 9.40
CA GLU A 362 -25.17 -21.63 10.49
C GLU A 362 -23.73 -21.17 10.81
N PRO A 363 -23.31 -21.24 12.09
CA PRO A 363 -21.93 -20.97 12.48
C PRO A 363 -20.94 -21.91 11.77
N ILE A 364 -19.80 -21.38 11.35
CA ILE A 364 -18.71 -22.18 10.77
C ILE A 364 -17.92 -22.84 11.90
N PRO A 365 -17.80 -24.18 11.93
CA PRO A 365 -17.02 -24.86 12.95
C PRO A 365 -15.54 -24.48 12.87
N TYR A 366 -14.87 -24.45 14.02
CA TYR A 366 -13.42 -24.22 14.12
C TYR A 366 -12.85 -24.98 15.33
N HIS A 367 -11.53 -25.09 15.37
CA HIS A 367 -10.78 -25.44 16.58
C HIS A 367 -9.76 -24.36 16.91
N ASP A 368 -9.32 -24.34 18.17
CA ASP A 368 -8.30 -23.38 18.62
C ASP A 368 -6.95 -23.67 17.93
N CYS A 369 -6.25 -22.60 17.55
CA CYS A 369 -4.98 -22.72 16.85
C CYS A 369 -3.93 -23.38 17.76
N PRO A 370 -3.32 -24.51 17.35
CA PRO A 370 -2.37 -25.24 18.19
C PRO A 370 -1.04 -24.51 18.42
N ASP A 371 -0.78 -23.47 17.62
CA ASP A 371 0.44 -22.67 17.66
C ASP A 371 0.27 -21.34 18.40
N CYS A 372 -0.94 -21.03 18.85
CA CYS A 372 -1.23 -19.83 19.64
C CYS A 372 -1.49 -20.19 21.10
N ASP A 373 -0.82 -19.48 21.99
CA ASP A 373 -1.29 -19.41 23.37
C ASP A 373 -2.53 -18.48 23.44
N PRO A 374 -3.65 -18.92 24.04
CA PRO A 374 -4.90 -18.17 24.03
C PRO A 374 -4.85 -16.91 24.90
N ASP A 375 -4.01 -16.88 25.93
CA ASP A 375 -3.98 -15.81 26.92
C ASP A 375 -2.79 -14.85 26.73
N SER A 376 -1.94 -15.10 25.72
CA SER A 376 -0.74 -14.30 25.49
C SER A 376 -0.39 -14.13 24.00
N ARG A 377 0.72 -13.43 23.74
CA ARG A 377 1.34 -13.31 22.41
C ARG A 377 2.40 -14.39 22.17
N LEU A 378 2.48 -15.40 23.04
CA LEU A 378 3.37 -16.53 22.83
C LEU A 378 2.84 -17.39 21.68
N ARG A 379 3.77 -17.85 20.85
CA ARG A 379 3.51 -18.69 19.69
C ARG A 379 4.46 -19.87 19.69
N ALA A 380 4.04 -20.99 19.11
CA ALA A 380 4.95 -22.10 18.83
C ALA A 380 6.15 -21.62 18.01
N CYS A 381 7.34 -22.04 18.40
CA CYS A 381 8.57 -21.66 17.72
C CYS A 381 8.65 -22.39 16.37
N HIS A 382 9.31 -21.78 15.38
CA HIS A 382 9.48 -22.43 14.09
C HIS A 382 10.26 -23.75 14.19
N CYS A 383 11.12 -23.91 15.21
CA CYS A 383 11.83 -25.16 15.47
C CYS A 383 10.92 -26.34 15.86
N THR A 384 9.64 -26.08 16.16
CA THR A 384 8.64 -27.13 16.42
C THR A 384 7.75 -27.42 15.22
N LEU A 385 7.90 -26.69 14.10
CA LEU A 385 7.15 -26.93 12.87
C LEU A 385 7.65 -28.24 12.23
N GLY A 386 6.76 -29.20 12.04
CA GLY A 386 7.05 -30.47 11.36
C GLY A 386 7.48 -31.64 12.26
N ALA A 387 7.99 -31.38 13.47
CA ALA A 387 8.17 -32.40 14.51
C ALA A 387 8.33 -31.75 15.90
N ARG A 388 7.65 -32.31 16.90
CA ARG A 388 7.96 -32.11 18.33
C ARG A 388 8.93 -33.24 18.74
N PRO A 389 9.89 -33.01 19.64
CA PRO A 389 10.04 -31.87 20.56
C PRO A 389 10.81 -30.67 19.98
N ALA A 390 10.77 -29.55 20.71
CA ALA A 390 11.55 -28.35 20.38
C ALA A 390 13.05 -28.63 20.43
N ASP A 391 13.80 -28.03 19.50
CA ASP A 391 15.27 -28.03 19.55
C ASP A 391 15.75 -27.32 20.82
N PRO A 392 16.44 -28.03 21.76
CA PRO A 392 16.93 -27.45 23.01
C PRO A 392 17.94 -26.30 22.80
N SER A 393 18.59 -26.26 21.64
CA SER A 393 19.59 -25.27 21.26
C SER A 393 19.03 -24.13 20.39
N CYS A 394 17.71 -24.08 20.19
CA CYS A 394 17.10 -23.07 19.34
C CYS A 394 17.29 -21.65 19.90
N ASP A 395 18.10 -20.83 19.23
CA ASP A 395 18.35 -19.42 19.60
C ASP A 395 17.07 -18.57 19.68
N ALA A 396 16.05 -18.92 18.90
CA ALA A 396 14.82 -18.15 18.82
C ALA A 396 13.88 -18.35 20.03
N CYS A 397 13.96 -19.50 20.71
CA CYS A 397 13.10 -19.80 21.87
C CYS A 397 13.88 -20.26 23.11
N GLY A 398 15.20 -20.40 23.04
CA GLY A 398 16.03 -20.94 24.10
C GLY A 398 15.64 -22.36 24.52
N GLY A 399 15.14 -23.17 23.58
CA GLY A 399 14.65 -24.53 23.86
C GLY A 399 13.23 -24.61 24.45
N ALA A 400 12.55 -23.48 24.70
CA ALA A 400 11.20 -23.47 25.27
C ALA A 400 10.11 -23.98 24.31
N GLY A 401 10.41 -24.05 23.00
CA GLY A 401 9.43 -24.41 21.97
C GLY A 401 8.36 -23.36 21.71
N VAL A 402 8.35 -22.25 22.46
CA VAL A 402 7.48 -21.09 22.27
C VAL A 402 8.28 -19.81 22.36
N ARG A 403 7.86 -18.77 21.65
CA ARG A 403 8.48 -17.45 21.69
C ARG A 403 7.43 -16.35 21.51
N ALA A 404 7.72 -15.15 22.01
CA ALA A 404 6.95 -13.98 21.64
C ALA A 404 7.22 -13.67 20.15
N GLN A 405 6.17 -13.58 19.35
CA GLN A 405 6.29 -13.28 17.92
C GLN A 405 5.48 -12.02 17.60
N HIS A 406 6.11 -11.09 16.86
CA HIS A 406 5.49 -9.84 16.43
C HIS A 406 4.80 -9.93 15.08
N LEU A 407 5.08 -11.01 14.32
CA LEU A 407 4.43 -11.31 13.05
C LEU A 407 3.18 -12.18 13.29
N PRO A 408 2.15 -12.09 12.43
CA PRO A 408 0.98 -12.95 12.51
C PRO A 408 1.34 -14.43 12.62
N CYS A 409 0.55 -15.19 13.40
CA CYS A 409 0.72 -16.63 13.49
C CYS A 409 0.68 -17.27 12.09
N HIS A 410 1.67 -18.10 11.77
CA HIS A 410 1.73 -18.79 10.48
C HIS A 410 0.52 -19.70 10.22
N THR A 411 -0.14 -20.20 11.26
CA THR A 411 -1.24 -21.17 11.13
C THR A 411 -2.59 -20.50 11.07
N CYS A 412 -2.91 -19.59 11.99
CA CYS A 412 -4.23 -18.93 12.04
C CYS A 412 -4.23 -17.45 11.62
N GLY A 413 -3.07 -16.83 11.37
CA GLY A 413 -2.99 -15.40 11.03
C GLY A 413 -3.46 -14.50 12.18
N ASP A 414 -3.24 -14.94 13.42
CA ASP A 414 -3.67 -14.30 14.67
C ASP A 414 -5.18 -14.28 14.96
N SER A 415 -6.02 -14.92 14.15
CA SER A 415 -7.43 -15.17 14.52
C SER A 415 -7.59 -16.12 15.72
N ARG A 416 -6.52 -16.85 16.06
CA ARG A 416 -6.47 -17.93 17.06
C ARG A 416 -7.39 -19.11 16.77
N ARG A 417 -8.02 -19.14 15.59
CA ARG A 417 -8.99 -20.16 15.16
C ARG A 417 -8.55 -20.75 13.83
N VAL A 418 -8.72 -22.05 13.68
CA VAL A 418 -8.57 -22.75 12.40
C VAL A 418 -9.95 -23.23 11.98
N TYR A 419 -10.49 -22.64 10.92
CA TYR A 419 -11.86 -22.87 10.47
C TYR A 419 -11.98 -24.14 9.62
N HIS A 420 -13.11 -24.83 9.75
CA HIS A 420 -13.49 -26.02 8.97
C HIS A 420 -14.49 -25.70 7.85
N GLY A 421 -14.61 -24.43 7.49
CA GLY A 421 -15.42 -23.96 6.39
C GLY A 421 -15.03 -22.54 6.03
N ALA A 422 -15.51 -22.08 4.89
CA ALA A 422 -15.26 -20.73 4.41
C ALA A 422 -16.46 -20.19 3.63
N VAL A 423 -16.59 -18.87 3.59
CA VAL A 423 -17.43 -18.16 2.61
C VAL A 423 -16.52 -17.47 1.62
N VAL A 424 -16.53 -17.92 0.37
CA VAL A 424 -15.78 -17.29 -0.72
C VAL A 424 -16.71 -16.33 -1.44
N THR A 425 -16.33 -15.05 -1.49
CA THR A 425 -17.08 -13.99 -2.18
C THR A 425 -16.20 -13.37 -3.25
N VAL A 426 -16.67 -13.33 -4.49
CA VAL A 426 -15.98 -12.70 -5.62
C VAL A 426 -16.85 -11.57 -6.16
N THR A 427 -16.26 -10.39 -6.43
CA THR A 427 -16.97 -9.23 -6.95
C THR A 427 -16.15 -8.46 -8.00
N ASP A 428 -16.80 -7.72 -8.88
CA ASP A 428 -16.16 -6.71 -9.74
C ASP A 428 -16.17 -5.29 -9.13
N LEU A 429 -16.69 -5.15 -7.90
CA LEU A 429 -16.91 -3.89 -7.17
C LEU A 429 -17.91 -2.93 -7.84
N ALA A 430 -18.61 -3.37 -8.89
CA ALA A 430 -19.60 -2.57 -9.60
C ALA A 430 -21.01 -3.03 -9.25
N ASP A 431 -21.41 -4.20 -9.73
CA ASP A 431 -22.76 -4.73 -9.62
C ASP A 431 -22.83 -6.25 -9.56
N ARG A 432 -21.72 -6.96 -9.80
CA ARG A 432 -21.68 -8.43 -9.83
C ARG A 432 -21.00 -8.97 -8.58
N VAL A 433 -21.65 -9.93 -7.93
CA VAL A 433 -21.13 -10.64 -6.78
C VAL A 433 -21.54 -12.12 -6.85
N ILE A 434 -20.62 -13.02 -6.49
CA ILE A 434 -20.87 -14.44 -6.31
C ILE A 434 -20.42 -14.86 -4.93
N HIS A 435 -21.20 -15.72 -4.29
CA HIS A 435 -20.85 -16.32 -3.02
C HIS A 435 -20.89 -17.84 -3.09
N GLU A 436 -19.92 -18.49 -2.47
CA GLU A 436 -19.89 -19.93 -2.27
C GLU A 436 -19.56 -20.28 -0.83
N ASN A 437 -20.37 -21.15 -0.23
CA ASN A 437 -20.07 -21.76 1.05
C ASN A 437 -19.23 -23.02 0.79
N TRP A 438 -17.98 -23.03 1.22
CA TRP A 438 -17.13 -24.21 1.22
C TRP A 438 -17.23 -24.92 2.57
N SER A 439 -17.72 -26.16 2.56
CA SER A 439 -17.75 -27.02 3.74
C SER A 439 -16.48 -27.86 3.80
N GLY A 440 -15.98 -28.14 5.01
CA GLY A 440 -14.85 -29.04 5.25
C GLY A 440 -15.22 -30.53 5.19
N GLN A 441 -16.17 -30.92 4.34
CA GLN A 441 -16.48 -32.34 4.11
C GLN A 441 -15.36 -32.94 3.25
N PRO A 442 -14.74 -34.07 3.65
CA PRO A 442 -13.64 -34.64 2.89
C PRO A 442 -14.00 -34.91 1.43
N VAL A 443 -13.07 -34.59 0.53
CA VAL A 443 -13.23 -34.81 -0.91
C VAL A 443 -12.14 -35.74 -1.43
N ASP A 444 -12.49 -36.50 -2.45
CA ASP A 444 -11.49 -37.26 -3.21
C ASP A 444 -10.69 -36.30 -4.11
N ALA A 445 -9.37 -36.35 -4.01
CA ALA A 445 -8.46 -35.44 -4.71
C ALA A 445 -7.31 -36.25 -5.33
N PRO A 446 -7.19 -36.29 -6.67
CA PRO A 446 -6.14 -37.07 -7.33
C PRO A 446 -4.74 -36.55 -6.99
N LEU A 447 -3.81 -37.48 -6.84
CA LEU A 447 -2.37 -37.20 -6.78
C LEU A 447 -1.90 -36.65 -8.14
N VAL A 448 -1.30 -35.45 -8.13
CA VAL A 448 -0.80 -34.79 -9.33
C VAL A 448 0.72 -34.63 -9.34
N ALA A 449 1.37 -34.65 -8.18
CA ALA A 449 2.83 -34.63 -8.06
C ALA A 449 3.32 -35.13 -6.69
N THR A 450 4.63 -35.12 -6.47
CA THR A 450 5.25 -35.43 -5.18
C THR A 450 6.42 -34.46 -4.95
N GLN A 451 6.44 -33.79 -3.79
CA GLN A 451 7.53 -32.87 -3.44
C GLN A 451 8.87 -33.61 -3.31
N PRO A 452 10.01 -32.92 -3.50
CA PRO A 452 11.31 -33.42 -3.07
C PRO A 452 11.27 -33.75 -1.56
N GLY A 453 11.27 -35.04 -1.21
CA GLY A 453 11.04 -35.52 0.16
C GLY A 453 9.80 -36.41 0.34
N GLY A 454 9.06 -36.70 -0.74
CA GLY A 454 8.02 -37.74 -0.74
C GLY A 454 6.63 -37.28 -0.30
N LYS A 455 6.43 -35.98 -0.02
CA LYS A 455 5.10 -35.46 0.37
C LYS A 455 4.18 -35.43 -0.86
N PRO A 456 2.98 -36.04 -0.77
CA PRO A 456 2.05 -36.06 -1.89
C PRO A 456 1.48 -34.68 -2.16
N VAL A 457 1.32 -34.36 -3.45
CA VAL A 457 0.67 -33.13 -3.91
C VAL A 457 -0.56 -33.52 -4.69
N VAL A 458 -1.72 -33.07 -4.24
CA VAL A 458 -3.02 -33.41 -4.80
C VAL A 458 -3.67 -32.18 -5.41
N GLN A 459 -4.63 -32.40 -6.31
CA GLN A 459 -5.44 -31.33 -6.87
C GLN A 459 -6.90 -31.49 -6.46
N LEU A 460 -7.45 -30.46 -5.82
CA LEU A 460 -8.84 -30.44 -5.36
C LEU A 460 -9.83 -30.42 -6.54
N PRO A 461 -11.08 -30.89 -6.33
CA PRO A 461 -12.16 -30.73 -7.31
C PRO A 461 -12.37 -29.27 -7.72
N GLU A 462 -12.90 -29.06 -8.93
CA GLU A 462 -13.06 -27.73 -9.55
C GLU A 462 -13.88 -26.75 -8.69
N GLN A 463 -14.86 -27.24 -7.91
CA GLN A 463 -15.67 -26.39 -7.03
C GLN A 463 -14.87 -25.71 -5.90
N HIS A 464 -13.68 -26.22 -5.55
CA HIS A 464 -12.81 -25.66 -4.50
C HIS A 464 -11.60 -24.92 -5.07
N ARG A 465 -11.65 -24.54 -6.36
CA ARG A 465 -10.61 -23.76 -7.04
C ARG A 465 -11.11 -22.35 -7.29
N LEU A 466 -10.36 -21.34 -6.84
CA LEU A 466 -10.74 -19.94 -7.07
C LEU A 466 -10.73 -19.57 -8.57
N ALA A 467 -9.86 -20.21 -9.37
CA ALA A 467 -9.77 -19.97 -10.81
C ALA A 467 -11.11 -20.11 -11.53
N ARG A 468 -11.96 -21.08 -11.13
CA ARG A 468 -13.27 -21.31 -11.76
C ARG A 468 -14.18 -20.09 -11.61
N LEU A 469 -14.05 -19.37 -10.49
CA LEU A 469 -14.95 -18.26 -10.16
C LEU A 469 -14.76 -17.07 -11.11
N THR A 470 -13.60 -16.91 -11.74
CA THR A 470 -13.35 -15.80 -12.68
C THR A 470 -14.11 -15.94 -13.99
N GLY A 471 -14.43 -17.17 -14.40
CA GLY A 471 -15.23 -17.42 -15.61
C GLY A 471 -16.60 -16.78 -15.53
N HIS A 472 -17.15 -16.60 -14.32
CA HIS A 472 -18.38 -15.86 -14.15
C HIS A 472 -18.23 -14.37 -14.45
N PHE A 473 -17.04 -13.77 -14.39
CA PHE A 473 -16.82 -12.34 -14.60
C PHE A 473 -16.20 -12.02 -15.97
N ASP A 474 -16.09 -13.03 -16.85
CA ASP A 474 -15.36 -12.94 -18.11
C ASP A 474 -13.90 -12.51 -17.92
N GLN A 475 -13.30 -12.92 -16.78
CA GLN A 475 -11.96 -12.56 -16.37
C GLN A 475 -11.03 -13.78 -16.33
N ARG A 476 -9.72 -13.51 -16.43
CA ARG A 476 -8.69 -14.52 -16.26
C ARG A 476 -8.40 -14.80 -14.77
N PRO A 477 -7.99 -16.02 -14.39
CA PRO A 477 -7.67 -16.34 -12.99
C PRO A 477 -6.58 -15.46 -12.36
N ASP A 478 -5.65 -14.93 -13.16
CA ASP A 478 -4.53 -14.10 -12.71
C ASP A 478 -4.91 -12.67 -12.29
N VAL A 479 -6.16 -12.24 -12.54
CA VAL A 479 -6.64 -10.93 -12.06
C VAL A 479 -7.25 -10.97 -10.66
N LEU A 480 -7.41 -12.16 -10.07
CA LEU A 480 -7.95 -12.29 -8.72
C LEU A 480 -7.02 -11.66 -7.70
N THR A 481 -7.57 -10.71 -6.95
CA THR A 481 -6.88 -9.98 -5.89
C THR A 481 -7.74 -9.96 -4.64
N GLU A 482 -7.10 -9.88 -3.48
CA GLU A 482 -7.80 -9.68 -2.21
C GLU A 482 -8.39 -8.27 -2.14
N LEU A 483 -9.60 -8.12 -1.59
CA LEU A 483 -10.20 -6.78 -1.42
C LEU A 483 -9.43 -5.92 -0.41
N ASP A 484 -8.86 -6.54 0.62
CA ASP A 484 -7.97 -5.86 1.56
C ASP A 484 -6.53 -5.88 1.01
N GLY A 485 -5.90 -4.72 0.89
CA GLY A 485 -4.51 -4.59 0.41
C GLY A 485 -4.24 -4.91 -1.07
N GLY A 486 -5.19 -5.49 -1.82
CA GLY A 486 -5.03 -5.75 -3.26
C GLY A 486 -4.07 -6.89 -3.62
N HIS A 487 -3.70 -7.74 -2.66
CA HIS A 487 -2.69 -8.76 -2.84
C HIS A 487 -3.14 -9.89 -3.79
N GLN A 488 -2.22 -10.37 -4.62
CA GLN A 488 -2.47 -11.54 -5.48
C GLN A 488 -2.39 -12.84 -4.68
N PHE A 489 -3.23 -13.80 -5.06
CA PHE A 489 -3.23 -15.14 -4.48
C PHE A 489 -2.16 -16.04 -5.10
N GLY A 490 -1.57 -16.89 -4.27
CA GLY A 490 -0.68 -17.95 -4.75
C GLY A 490 -1.38 -18.91 -5.70
N GLN A 491 -0.64 -19.40 -6.70
CA GLN A 491 -1.12 -20.36 -7.70
C GLN A 491 -1.80 -21.58 -7.06
N ASP A 492 -1.22 -22.10 -5.97
CA ASP A 492 -1.75 -23.22 -5.21
C ASP A 492 -3.21 -23.02 -4.80
N LEU A 493 -3.54 -21.87 -4.20
CA LEU A 493 -4.89 -21.58 -3.73
C LEU A 493 -5.84 -21.40 -4.91
N ARG A 494 -5.35 -20.76 -5.98
CA ARG A 494 -6.12 -20.46 -7.18
C ARG A 494 -6.51 -21.73 -7.94
N ASP A 495 -5.57 -22.65 -8.08
CA ASP A 495 -5.70 -23.87 -8.91
C ASP A 495 -6.04 -25.11 -8.07
N GLY A 496 -6.17 -24.94 -6.74
CA GLY A 496 -6.51 -26.00 -5.79
C GLY A 496 -5.42 -27.05 -5.62
N ILE A 497 -4.15 -26.65 -5.69
CA ILE A 497 -3.00 -27.54 -5.51
C ILE A 497 -2.59 -27.53 -4.04
N VAL A 498 -2.64 -28.70 -3.41
CA VAL A 498 -2.38 -28.84 -1.98
C VAL A 498 -1.25 -29.84 -1.76
N THR A 499 -0.21 -29.42 -1.02
CA THR A 499 0.81 -30.33 -0.51
C THR A 499 0.33 -30.90 0.81
N VAL A 500 0.10 -32.21 0.86
CA VAL A 500 -0.40 -32.89 2.05
C VAL A 500 0.76 -33.25 2.96
N HIS A 501 0.67 -32.90 4.24
CA HIS A 501 1.77 -33.06 5.20
C HIS A 501 1.94 -34.51 5.68
N ARG A 502 0.85 -35.26 5.87
CA ARG A 502 0.88 -36.69 6.22
C ARG A 502 -0.11 -37.51 5.36
N PRO A 503 0.21 -38.77 5.03
CA PRO A 503 -0.73 -39.65 4.35
C PRO A 503 -2.05 -39.78 5.14
N GLY A 504 -3.17 -39.46 4.50
CA GLY A 504 -4.51 -39.51 5.10
C GLY A 504 -5.02 -38.21 5.70
N ASP A 505 -4.21 -37.14 5.73
CA ASP A 505 -4.72 -35.79 6.04
C ASP A 505 -5.71 -35.34 4.95
N ASP A 506 -6.76 -34.62 5.34
CA ASP A 506 -7.76 -34.08 4.42
C ASP A 506 -7.22 -32.85 3.67
N PRO A 507 -6.99 -32.93 2.34
CA PRO A 507 -6.45 -31.82 1.58
C PRO A 507 -7.40 -30.62 1.51
N LEU A 508 -8.71 -30.82 1.59
CA LEU A 508 -9.67 -29.71 1.59
C LEU A 508 -9.62 -28.96 2.92
N ALA A 509 -9.51 -29.68 4.04
CA ALA A 509 -9.32 -29.04 5.35
C ALA A 509 -8.05 -28.17 5.38
N GLU A 510 -6.93 -28.65 4.80
CA GLU A 510 -5.69 -27.88 4.69
C GLU A 510 -5.87 -26.63 3.82
N GLN A 511 -6.54 -26.76 2.67
CA GLN A 511 -6.86 -25.64 1.80
C GLN A 511 -7.74 -24.61 2.51
N ILE A 512 -8.80 -25.02 3.21
CA ILE A 512 -9.70 -24.13 3.94
C ILE A 512 -8.95 -23.42 5.08
N ALA A 513 -8.10 -24.14 5.82
CA ALA A 513 -7.28 -23.55 6.87
C ALA A 513 -6.34 -22.48 6.29
N ARG A 514 -5.64 -22.78 5.18
CA ARG A 514 -4.78 -21.82 4.47
C ARG A 514 -5.56 -20.62 3.91
N ALA A 515 -6.75 -20.88 3.38
CA ALA A 515 -7.64 -19.90 2.77
C ALA A 515 -8.26 -18.95 3.80
N THR A 516 -8.52 -19.40 5.02
CA THR A 516 -9.20 -18.61 6.08
C THR A 516 -8.24 -18.03 7.10
N ARG A 517 -6.95 -18.37 7.02
CA ARG A 517 -5.89 -17.85 7.88
C ARG A 517 -5.85 -16.32 7.88
N GLY A 518 -6.01 -15.71 9.04
CA GLY A 518 -6.01 -14.25 9.22
C GLY A 518 -7.26 -13.55 8.72
N ARG A 519 -8.28 -14.30 8.27
CA ARG A 519 -9.46 -13.74 7.63
C ARG A 519 -10.66 -13.65 8.56
N PRO A 520 -11.35 -12.50 8.59
CA PRO A 520 -12.42 -12.23 9.51
C PRO A 520 -13.65 -13.06 9.16
N GLY A 521 -14.24 -13.70 10.15
CA GLY A 521 -15.42 -14.55 9.98
C GLY A 521 -15.25 -15.70 8.99
N ALA A 522 -14.01 -16.18 8.75
CA ALA A 522 -13.68 -17.18 7.73
C ALA A 522 -14.12 -16.79 6.30
N ARG A 523 -14.15 -15.48 5.99
CA ARG A 523 -14.57 -14.96 4.69
C ARG A 523 -13.39 -14.61 3.81
N LEU A 524 -13.39 -15.14 2.60
CA LEU A 524 -12.49 -14.72 1.54
C LEU A 524 -13.22 -13.72 0.66
N LEU A 525 -12.72 -12.50 0.58
CA LEU A 525 -13.30 -11.46 -0.27
C LEU A 525 -12.33 -11.13 -1.41
N LEU A 526 -12.74 -11.40 -2.64
CA LEU A 526 -11.90 -11.27 -3.82
C LEU A 526 -12.49 -10.27 -4.81
N SER A 527 -11.62 -9.50 -5.45
CA SER A 527 -11.92 -8.73 -6.66
C SER A 527 -11.55 -9.55 -7.90
N ALA A 528 -12.52 -9.73 -8.79
CA ALA A 528 -12.33 -10.23 -10.15
C ALA A 528 -12.34 -9.06 -11.13
N ARG A 529 -11.36 -8.16 -10.98
CA ARG A 529 -11.20 -7.01 -11.85
C ARG A 529 -9.70 -6.76 -12.06
N PRO A 530 -9.27 -6.44 -13.31
CA PRO A 530 -7.92 -5.96 -13.53
C PRO A 530 -7.63 -4.74 -12.64
N PRO A 531 -6.43 -4.66 -12.02
CA PRO A 531 -6.03 -3.48 -11.27
C PRO A 531 -6.22 -2.21 -12.10
N ALA A 532 -6.71 -1.15 -11.46
CA ALA A 532 -6.82 0.16 -12.11
C ALA A 532 -5.41 0.74 -12.28
N ALA A 533 -4.87 0.65 -13.49
CA ALA A 533 -3.55 1.14 -13.85
C ALA A 533 -3.63 2.02 -15.11
N PRO A 534 -2.81 3.07 -15.23
CA PRO A 534 -2.65 3.77 -16.50
C PRO A 534 -2.05 2.83 -17.56
N PRO A 535 -2.24 3.10 -18.86
CA PRO A 535 -1.55 2.37 -19.92
C PRO A 535 -0.03 2.43 -19.75
N LEU A 536 0.69 1.35 -20.07
CA LEU A 536 2.16 1.33 -19.95
C LEU A 536 2.83 2.42 -20.80
N ALA A 537 2.29 2.71 -21.99
CA ALA A 537 2.77 3.79 -22.84
C ALA A 537 2.71 5.18 -22.16
N GLU A 538 1.68 5.44 -21.36
CA GLU A 538 1.55 6.67 -20.57
C GLU A 538 2.68 6.75 -19.54
N LEU A 539 2.92 5.66 -18.80
CA LEU A 539 3.98 5.59 -17.80
C LEU A 539 5.38 5.73 -18.41
N ILE A 540 5.62 5.14 -19.59
CA ILE A 540 6.87 5.33 -20.35
C ILE A 540 7.01 6.79 -20.75
N GLY A 541 5.95 7.41 -21.29
CA GLY A 541 5.96 8.83 -21.66
C GLY A 541 6.34 9.73 -20.49
N ILE A 542 5.74 9.48 -19.31
CA ILE A 542 6.05 10.19 -18.06
C ILE A 542 7.52 9.99 -17.69
N ALA A 543 8.02 8.75 -17.62
CA ALA A 543 9.40 8.46 -17.23
C ALA A 543 10.42 9.15 -18.16
N LEU A 544 10.22 9.05 -19.48
CA LEU A 544 11.08 9.68 -20.48
C LEU A 544 11.02 11.21 -20.41
N GLY A 545 9.83 11.77 -20.22
CA GLY A 545 9.60 13.21 -20.05
C GLY A 545 10.33 13.78 -18.83
N LEU A 546 10.40 13.00 -17.74
CA LEU A 546 11.14 13.29 -16.51
C LEU A 546 12.66 13.03 -16.63
N HIS A 547 13.16 12.62 -17.80
CA HIS A 547 14.54 12.22 -18.06
C HIS A 547 15.00 11.02 -17.23
N LEU A 548 14.08 10.11 -16.94
CA LEU A 548 14.32 8.85 -16.26
C LEU A 548 14.36 7.70 -17.28
N ALA A 549 14.70 6.53 -16.78
CA ALA A 549 14.52 5.29 -17.51
C ALA A 549 13.39 4.47 -16.89
N ILE A 550 12.78 3.63 -17.69
CA ILE A 550 11.78 2.65 -17.25
C ILE A 550 12.19 1.27 -17.74
N ALA A 551 12.22 0.31 -16.83
CA ALA A 551 12.55 -1.09 -17.07
C ALA A 551 11.27 -1.92 -16.93
N ILE A 552 10.98 -2.75 -17.94
CA ILE A 552 9.86 -3.68 -17.93
C ILE A 552 10.41 -5.09 -18.07
N THR A 553 10.26 -5.89 -17.03
CA THR A 553 10.72 -7.27 -16.98
C THR A 553 9.55 -8.23 -17.19
N VAL A 554 9.69 -9.18 -18.11
CA VAL A 554 8.72 -10.24 -18.37
C VAL A 554 9.39 -11.60 -18.34
N GLN A 555 8.74 -12.57 -17.70
CA GLN A 555 9.12 -13.98 -17.76
C GLN A 555 7.92 -14.81 -18.18
N ASN A 556 8.07 -15.58 -19.25
CA ASN A 556 7.04 -16.49 -19.73
C ASN A 556 7.36 -17.92 -19.27
N HIS A 557 6.49 -18.48 -18.43
CA HIS A 557 6.65 -19.79 -17.79
C HIS A 557 6.02 -20.94 -18.59
N ARG A 558 5.84 -20.80 -19.91
CA ARG A 558 5.20 -21.85 -20.72
C ARG A 558 5.91 -23.21 -20.71
N LEU A 559 7.22 -23.26 -20.41
CA LEU A 559 7.97 -24.52 -20.31
C LEU A 559 7.62 -25.29 -19.04
N ASP A 560 7.08 -24.60 -18.04
CA ASP A 560 6.63 -25.18 -16.78
C ASP A 560 5.13 -25.48 -16.80
N ALA A 561 4.45 -25.22 -17.93
CA ALA A 561 3.03 -25.46 -18.09
C ALA A 561 2.71 -26.94 -17.86
N GLY A 562 1.83 -27.21 -16.89
CA GLY A 562 1.38 -28.55 -16.54
C GLY A 562 2.16 -29.20 -15.38
N ASP A 563 3.27 -28.63 -14.92
CA ASP A 563 3.91 -29.06 -13.66
C ASP A 563 3.25 -28.30 -12.49
N PRO A 564 2.43 -28.95 -11.64
CA PRO A 564 1.73 -28.27 -10.55
C PRO A 564 2.66 -27.72 -9.46
N LEU A 565 3.95 -28.11 -9.47
CA LEU A 565 4.96 -27.61 -8.52
C LEU A 565 5.66 -26.34 -8.99
N ARG A 566 5.39 -25.90 -10.22
CA ARG A 566 6.04 -24.75 -10.84
C ARG A 566 5.04 -23.67 -11.19
N VAL A 567 5.58 -22.45 -11.30
CA VAL A 567 4.81 -21.27 -11.69
C VAL A 567 4.36 -21.40 -13.15
N HIS A 568 3.10 -21.03 -13.44
CA HIS A 568 2.54 -21.01 -14.79
C HIS A 568 2.27 -19.58 -15.29
N GLY A 569 2.08 -19.46 -16.60
CA GLY A 569 1.66 -18.21 -17.25
C GLY A 569 2.81 -17.23 -17.42
N GLU A 570 2.57 -15.96 -17.12
CA GLU A 570 3.56 -14.89 -17.26
C GLU A 570 3.77 -14.21 -15.91
N SER A 571 4.95 -13.62 -15.74
CA SER A 571 5.24 -12.75 -14.61
C SER A 571 5.86 -11.46 -15.12
N TRP A 572 5.42 -10.35 -14.55
CA TRP A 572 5.70 -8.99 -14.99
C TRP A 572 6.25 -8.16 -13.83
N ASP A 573 7.09 -7.20 -14.18
CA ASP A 573 7.56 -6.16 -13.27
C ASP A 573 7.86 -4.87 -14.04
N VAL A 574 7.59 -3.72 -13.42
CA VAL A 574 7.76 -2.41 -14.03
C VAL A 574 8.41 -1.49 -13.01
N GLU A 575 9.53 -0.89 -13.39
CA GLU A 575 10.33 -0.06 -12.48
C GLU A 575 10.79 1.22 -13.17
N ILE A 576 10.68 2.34 -12.47
CA ILE A 576 11.29 3.61 -12.88
C ILE A 576 12.64 3.76 -12.18
N THR A 577 13.68 4.03 -12.96
CA THR A 577 15.07 4.09 -12.49
C THR A 577 15.76 5.34 -13.02
N ALA A 578 16.94 5.64 -12.48
CA ALA A 578 17.79 6.69 -13.04
C ALA A 578 18.17 6.36 -14.49
N ALA A 579 18.34 7.38 -15.34
CA ALA A 579 18.73 7.20 -16.73
C ALA A 579 20.15 6.62 -16.93
N ASP A 580 20.93 6.48 -15.86
CA ASP A 580 22.23 5.80 -15.88
C ASP A 580 22.11 4.38 -16.46
N PRO A 581 22.80 4.04 -17.56
CA PRO A 581 22.80 2.69 -18.11
C PRO A 581 23.25 1.59 -17.14
N ALA A 582 23.97 1.94 -16.07
CA ALA A 582 24.39 1.03 -15.02
C ALA A 582 23.40 0.94 -13.84
N ALA A 583 22.28 1.67 -13.87
CA ALA A 583 21.27 1.59 -12.83
C ALA A 583 20.70 0.17 -12.76
N PRO A 584 20.64 -0.45 -11.56
CA PRO A 584 20.09 -1.78 -11.40
C PRO A 584 18.57 -1.78 -11.65
N PHE A 585 18.06 -2.94 -12.03
CA PHE A 585 16.64 -3.24 -12.17
C PHE A 585 16.41 -4.67 -11.67
N THR A 586 15.15 -5.02 -11.39
CA THR A 586 14.79 -6.34 -10.86
C THR A 586 14.98 -7.45 -11.90
N ASP A 587 15.65 -8.52 -11.46
CA ASP A 587 15.94 -9.71 -12.28
C ASP A 587 14.79 -10.73 -12.25
N LEU A 588 13.88 -10.64 -11.28
CA LEU A 588 12.81 -11.61 -11.06
C LEU A 588 11.43 -10.93 -10.97
N PRO A 589 10.60 -11.04 -12.01
CA PRO A 589 9.30 -10.39 -11.99
C PRO A 589 8.32 -11.11 -11.06
N LEU A 590 7.57 -10.33 -10.27
CA LEU A 590 6.73 -10.85 -9.17
C LEU A 590 5.24 -10.86 -9.49
N HIS A 591 4.77 -9.97 -10.37
CA HIS A 591 3.35 -9.76 -10.61
C HIS A 591 2.80 -10.66 -11.71
N ARG A 592 1.59 -11.20 -11.56
CA ARG A 592 1.00 -12.13 -12.56
C ARG A 592 0.45 -11.49 -13.82
N SER A 593 0.36 -10.16 -13.88
CA SER A 593 -0.15 -9.43 -15.03
C SER A 593 0.53 -8.07 -15.16
N LEU A 594 0.62 -7.56 -16.40
CA LEU A 594 1.19 -6.25 -16.66
C LEU A 594 0.43 -5.12 -15.94
N PRO A 595 -0.92 -5.06 -15.93
CA PRO A 595 -1.64 -4.03 -15.18
C PRO A 595 -1.32 -4.03 -13.68
N ALA A 596 -1.09 -5.20 -13.08
CA ALA A 596 -0.68 -5.28 -11.67
C ALA A 596 0.72 -4.70 -11.46
N ALA A 597 1.68 -5.03 -12.32
CA ALA A 597 3.03 -4.46 -12.26
C ALA A 597 3.03 -2.93 -12.46
N VAL A 598 2.21 -2.42 -13.37
CA VAL A 598 2.07 -0.97 -13.59
C VAL A 598 1.44 -0.28 -12.38
N ALA A 599 0.38 -0.86 -11.79
CA ALA A 599 -0.24 -0.32 -10.59
C ALA A 599 0.74 -0.25 -9.41
N ASP A 600 1.55 -1.30 -9.22
CA ASP A 600 2.60 -1.34 -8.20
C ASP A 600 3.68 -0.27 -8.44
N CYS A 601 4.16 -0.14 -9.69
CA CYS A 601 5.11 0.91 -10.06
C CYS A 601 4.58 2.33 -9.76
N VAL A 602 3.31 2.61 -10.05
CA VAL A 602 2.68 3.90 -9.76
C VAL A 602 2.57 4.13 -8.25
N THR A 603 2.28 3.07 -7.49
CA THR A 603 2.20 3.12 -6.01
C THR A 603 3.51 3.58 -5.39
N TYR A 604 4.64 3.11 -5.91
CA TYR A 604 5.98 3.42 -5.41
C TYR A 604 6.71 4.52 -6.21
N LEU A 605 6.00 5.26 -7.07
CA LEU A 605 6.59 6.28 -7.93
C LEU A 605 7.34 7.36 -7.13
N GLU A 606 6.81 7.81 -5.99
CA GLU A 606 7.49 8.80 -5.14
C GLU A 606 8.85 8.29 -4.65
N VAL A 607 8.91 7.02 -4.23
CA VAL A 607 10.16 6.38 -3.76
C VAL A 607 11.16 6.26 -4.91
N ALA A 608 10.70 5.86 -6.09
CA ALA A 608 11.52 5.79 -7.30
C ALA A 608 12.08 7.17 -7.69
N LEU A 609 11.24 8.22 -7.69
CA LEU A 609 11.65 9.59 -7.96
C LEU A 609 12.68 10.08 -6.94
N ALA A 610 12.45 9.86 -5.64
CA ALA A 610 13.38 10.22 -4.60
C ALA A 610 14.75 9.52 -4.77
N ALA A 611 14.76 8.25 -5.20
CA ALA A 611 15.99 7.49 -5.46
C ALA A 611 16.80 8.02 -6.67
N THR A 612 16.16 8.72 -7.60
CA THR A 612 16.83 9.31 -8.78
C THR A 612 17.50 10.65 -8.49
N VAL A 613 17.21 11.27 -7.34
CA VAL A 613 17.86 12.50 -6.90
C VAL A 613 19.34 12.21 -6.59
N PRO A 614 20.30 12.97 -7.13
CA PRO A 614 21.72 12.71 -6.88
C PRO A 614 22.03 12.73 -5.37
N ALA A 615 22.83 11.76 -4.90
CA ALA A 615 23.20 11.68 -3.49
C ALA A 615 24.24 12.74 -3.06
N ASP A 616 25.03 13.26 -3.99
CA ASP A 616 25.96 14.37 -3.74
C ASP A 616 25.21 15.72 -3.75
N PRO A 617 25.19 16.48 -2.65
CA PRO A 617 24.52 17.78 -2.60
C PRO A 617 25.14 18.83 -3.54
N ARG A 618 26.38 18.64 -4.02
CA ARG A 618 27.02 19.52 -5.00
C ARG A 618 26.55 19.27 -6.43
N GLN A 619 26.05 18.06 -6.70
CA GLN A 619 25.45 17.73 -7.99
C GLN A 619 24.04 18.31 -8.03
N PRO A 620 23.70 19.16 -9.02
CA PRO A 620 22.36 19.72 -9.13
C PRO A 620 21.35 18.64 -9.51
N ILE A 621 20.12 18.79 -9.05
CA ILE A 621 18.98 17.98 -9.51
C ILE A 621 18.70 18.38 -10.98
N PRO A 622 18.54 17.40 -11.89
CA PRO A 622 18.08 17.67 -13.25
C PRO A 622 16.75 18.44 -13.26
N VAL A 623 16.59 19.33 -14.23
CA VAL A 623 15.37 20.13 -14.42
C VAL A 623 14.76 19.71 -15.76
N PRO A 624 13.96 18.63 -15.79
CA PRO A 624 13.50 18.05 -17.04
C PRO A 624 12.54 18.97 -17.78
N GLN A 625 12.68 19.04 -19.10
CA GLN A 625 11.94 19.95 -19.98
C GLN A 625 11.62 19.23 -21.29
N THR A 626 10.36 18.84 -21.43
CA THR A 626 9.83 18.10 -22.59
C THR A 626 8.39 18.59 -22.90
N PRO A 627 8.21 19.83 -23.37
CA PRO A 627 6.88 20.39 -23.62
C PRO A 627 6.15 19.72 -24.80
N ARG A 628 6.89 19.00 -25.65
CA ARG A 628 6.36 18.27 -26.82
C ARG A 628 7.00 16.88 -26.87
N PRO A 629 6.48 15.92 -26.10
CA PRO A 629 7.00 14.56 -26.10
C PRO A 629 6.70 13.87 -27.43
N CYS A 630 7.54 12.91 -27.80
CA CYS A 630 7.20 11.99 -28.88
C CYS A 630 6.14 11.00 -28.37
N PRO A 631 5.09 10.72 -29.16
CA PRO A 631 4.15 9.66 -28.84
C PRO A 631 4.89 8.33 -28.65
N VAL A 632 4.53 7.60 -27.60
CA VAL A 632 5.03 6.25 -27.34
C VAL A 632 4.00 5.27 -27.89
N ASP A 633 4.40 4.44 -28.84
CA ASP A 633 3.57 3.34 -29.34
C ASP A 633 3.29 2.32 -28.22
N ASP A 634 2.13 1.66 -28.25
CA ASP A 634 1.77 0.60 -27.29
C ASP A 634 2.82 -0.53 -27.32
N PRO A 635 3.63 -0.69 -26.25
CA PRO A 635 4.73 -1.65 -26.24
C PRO A 635 4.30 -3.05 -25.80
N ASP A 636 3.09 -3.20 -25.23
CA ASP A 636 2.67 -4.35 -24.43
C ASP A 636 2.84 -5.67 -25.20
N ARG A 637 2.32 -5.69 -26.43
CA ARG A 637 2.35 -6.87 -27.30
C ARG A 637 3.78 -7.25 -27.70
N LEU A 638 4.64 -6.28 -27.98
CA LEU A 638 6.02 -6.55 -28.40
C LEU A 638 6.86 -7.06 -27.22
N ILE A 639 6.65 -6.52 -26.02
CA ILE A 639 7.31 -7.02 -24.80
C ILE A 639 6.85 -8.44 -24.49
N ALA A 640 5.54 -8.73 -24.57
CA ALA A 640 5.03 -10.09 -24.38
C ALA A 640 5.63 -11.07 -25.40
N ARG A 641 5.75 -10.68 -26.67
CA ARG A 641 6.41 -11.48 -27.72
C ARG A 641 7.89 -11.77 -27.41
N LEU A 642 8.62 -10.79 -26.86
CA LEU A 642 10.01 -11.00 -26.42
C LEU A 642 10.09 -12.06 -25.31
N GLY A 643 9.21 -11.99 -24.30
CA GLY A 643 9.11 -13.02 -23.25
C GLY A 643 8.79 -14.40 -23.82
N GLN A 644 7.87 -14.48 -24.79
CA GLN A 644 7.56 -15.73 -25.49
C GLN A 644 8.72 -16.27 -26.34
N HIS A 645 9.59 -15.40 -26.86
CA HIS A 645 10.77 -15.81 -27.62
C HIS A 645 11.84 -16.45 -26.73
N HIS A 646 11.93 -16.03 -25.46
CA HIS A 646 12.88 -16.54 -24.46
C HIS A 646 12.19 -17.21 -23.27
N PRO A 647 11.50 -18.34 -23.47
CA PRO A 647 10.68 -18.93 -22.42
C PRO A 647 11.54 -19.45 -21.24
N GLY A 648 11.00 -19.33 -20.04
CA GLY A 648 11.66 -19.71 -18.78
C GLY A 648 12.72 -18.72 -18.30
N LYS A 649 13.13 -17.74 -19.12
CA LYS A 649 14.14 -16.74 -18.78
C LYS A 649 13.50 -15.35 -18.68
N PRO A 650 13.81 -14.55 -17.65
CA PRO A 650 13.38 -13.16 -17.61
C PRO A 650 14.03 -12.34 -18.74
N ILE A 651 13.25 -11.47 -19.37
CA ILE A 651 13.69 -10.47 -20.34
C ILE A 651 13.32 -9.09 -19.81
N THR A 652 14.27 -8.15 -19.82
CA THR A 652 14.01 -6.75 -19.47
C THR A 652 14.15 -5.86 -20.69
N VAL A 653 13.12 -5.06 -20.94
CA VAL A 653 13.14 -3.96 -21.91
C VAL A 653 13.29 -2.66 -21.14
N ARG A 654 14.40 -1.96 -21.36
CA ARG A 654 14.69 -0.68 -20.74
C ARG A 654 14.57 0.44 -21.77
N PHE A 655 13.71 1.40 -21.50
CA PHE A 655 13.55 2.62 -22.27
C PHE A 655 14.24 3.80 -21.57
N ASP A 656 14.96 4.60 -22.34
CA ASP A 656 15.48 5.89 -21.93
C ASP A 656 15.39 6.88 -23.12
N ARG A 657 15.83 8.13 -22.91
CA ARG A 657 15.76 9.16 -23.97
C ARG A 657 16.62 8.85 -25.21
N THR A 658 17.59 7.94 -25.10
CA THR A 658 18.47 7.53 -26.19
C THR A 658 17.89 6.38 -27.01
N GLY A 659 16.90 5.67 -26.47
CA GLY A 659 16.17 4.61 -27.17
C GLY A 659 15.80 3.46 -26.24
N CYS A 660 15.95 2.25 -26.76
CA CYS A 660 15.56 0.99 -26.15
C CYS A 660 16.76 0.04 -26.05
N THR A 661 16.93 -0.60 -24.89
CA THR A 661 17.86 -1.72 -24.69
C THR A 661 17.10 -2.96 -24.22
N VAL A 662 17.44 -4.12 -24.76
CA VAL A 662 16.82 -5.40 -24.40
C VAL A 662 17.87 -6.27 -23.72
N HIS A 663 17.52 -6.80 -22.56
CA HIS A 663 18.39 -7.58 -21.68
C HIS A 663 17.79 -8.96 -21.42
N LEU A 664 18.64 -9.98 -21.33
CA LEU A 664 18.30 -11.34 -20.95
C LEU A 664 18.99 -11.70 -19.62
N HIS A 665 18.24 -12.31 -18.72
CA HIS A 665 18.74 -12.76 -17.43
C HIS A 665 19.10 -14.25 -17.49
N GLU A 666 20.38 -14.57 -17.30
CA GLU A 666 20.87 -15.95 -17.23
C GLU A 666 21.71 -16.16 -15.97
N TYR A 667 21.27 -17.06 -15.10
CA TYR A 667 22.03 -17.48 -13.89
C TYR A 667 22.48 -16.31 -12.97
N GLY A 668 21.66 -15.27 -12.85
CA GLY A 668 21.98 -14.08 -12.06
C GLY A 668 22.93 -13.10 -12.75
N VAL A 669 23.13 -13.24 -14.07
CA VAL A 669 23.87 -12.29 -14.91
C VAL A 669 22.96 -11.74 -16.00
N THR A 670 23.00 -10.42 -16.18
CA THR A 670 22.24 -9.72 -17.22
C THR A 670 23.08 -9.52 -18.48
N GLN A 671 22.60 -10.00 -19.64
CA GLN A 671 23.25 -9.84 -20.94
C GLN A 671 22.44 -8.92 -21.86
N VAL A 672 23.09 -7.93 -22.47
CA VAL A 672 22.46 -7.08 -23.49
C VAL A 672 22.30 -7.87 -24.80
N LEU A 673 21.06 -8.01 -25.27
CA LEU A 673 20.72 -8.67 -26.54
C LEU A 673 20.65 -7.67 -27.70
N ALA A 674 20.07 -6.49 -27.47
CA ALA A 674 19.90 -5.47 -28.50
C ALA A 674 19.91 -4.06 -27.92
N LYS A 675 20.38 -3.10 -28.73
CA LYS A 675 20.25 -1.66 -28.49
C LYS A 675 19.76 -1.00 -29.78
N ALA A 676 18.66 -0.27 -29.71
CA ALA A 676 18.03 0.34 -30.88
C ALA A 676 17.29 1.63 -30.50
N PRO A 677 16.97 2.52 -31.45
CA PRO A 677 16.23 3.75 -31.15
C PRO A 677 14.76 3.49 -30.73
N THR A 678 14.17 2.35 -31.10
CA THR A 678 12.80 1.98 -30.75
C THR A 678 12.70 0.49 -30.40
N LEU A 679 11.65 0.11 -29.65
CA LEU A 679 11.38 -1.30 -29.34
C LEU A 679 11.15 -2.12 -30.62
N ALA A 680 10.44 -1.57 -31.60
CA ALA A 680 10.23 -2.24 -32.88
C ALA A 680 11.56 -2.50 -33.61
N ALA A 681 12.48 -1.55 -33.62
CA ALA A 681 13.81 -1.75 -34.20
C ALA A 681 14.63 -2.81 -33.42
N ALA A 682 14.55 -2.82 -32.09
CA ALA A 682 15.19 -3.86 -31.27
C ALA A 682 14.60 -5.25 -31.56
N ALA A 683 13.28 -5.36 -31.64
CA ALA A 683 12.58 -6.60 -31.97
C ALA A 683 12.97 -7.11 -33.37
N ALA A 684 13.09 -6.21 -34.36
CA ALA A 684 13.53 -6.57 -35.70
C ALA A 684 14.98 -7.11 -35.73
N VAL A 685 15.89 -6.51 -34.94
CA VAL A 685 17.27 -7.00 -34.77
C VAL A 685 17.29 -8.41 -34.17
N LEU A 686 16.33 -8.72 -33.29
CA LEU A 686 16.15 -10.03 -32.67
C LEU A 686 15.32 -11.00 -33.54
N GLY A 687 14.97 -10.63 -34.78
CA GLY A 687 14.24 -11.49 -35.71
C GLY A 687 12.75 -11.66 -35.40
N LEU A 688 12.16 -10.77 -34.60
CA LEU A 688 10.74 -10.79 -34.25
C LEU A 688 9.91 -9.90 -35.19
N PRO A 689 8.71 -10.36 -35.62
CA PRO A 689 7.83 -9.56 -36.45
C PRO A 689 7.27 -8.34 -35.70
N THR A 690 7.40 -7.16 -36.31
CA THR A 690 7.07 -5.86 -35.72
C THR A 690 5.66 -5.35 -36.05
N ARG A 691 4.93 -6.04 -36.94
CA ARG A 691 3.51 -5.81 -37.25
C ARG A 691 2.73 -7.10 -37.09
N ASP A 692 1.45 -6.99 -36.72
CA ASP A 692 0.52 -8.11 -36.77
C ASP A 692 0.35 -8.56 -38.22
N GLN A 693 1.08 -9.62 -38.61
CA GLN A 693 0.60 -10.48 -39.67
C GLN A 693 -0.55 -11.29 -39.07
N GLN A 694 -1.77 -10.76 -39.24
CA GLN A 694 -2.96 -11.58 -39.12
C GLN A 694 -2.89 -12.67 -40.19
N CYS A 695 -2.80 -13.92 -39.75
CA CYS A 695 -3.29 -15.08 -40.48
C CYS A 695 -4.38 -15.73 -39.62
#